data_AF-A0A7V5CA51-F1
#
_entry.id   AF-A0A7V5CA51-F1
#
_cell.length_a   1.000
_cell.length_b   1.000
_cell.length_c   1.000
_cell.angle_alpha   90.00
_cell.angle_beta   90.00
_cell.angle_gamma   90.00
#
_symmetry.space_group_name_H-M   'P 1'
#
loop_
_entity.id
_entity.type
_entity.pdbx_description
1 polymer ?
#
loop_
_entity_poly.entity_id
_entity_poly.type
_entity_poly.pdbx_seq_one_letter_code
_entity_poly.pdbx_strand_id
1 'polypeptide(L)'
;MLKPAAQLPLIRILEYGLAQLWLSWGVKPAGLIGHSMGENTAAALAGVMGFEDCIDLVLLRGQLFDTVPPGGMLSVPLPEADLRALVGEDLDIASVNAPALCAVSGPKARLEALQADLAAREIEAQMVPIDIAAHSRMLDPILDEFRTFLRGLTLKAPTMPILSNRSGQVLTANEATDPDYWVAQLRETVLFGACIATAADKPDRIYLEVGPGKALATLAHMNPRVKPAQVINALRHPSDPVADDAHFLATIGRLWACGYEADWAQIWGEARRNRLELPSYAFQRSRYFIEPGEGAGEGGGEAPALTRSDDMADWGYVAGWQPRYGEADPAIVADPSKAPAQDWLVFLDDAGLGARVAERLAAAGHRVVRVSSGDSFAKVDDDHYILPTEQGRAPFDALIAALGEAGRLPQRVAHFWLVTQGEPHRPGSSFFYRNVEHGFYSLMWLGQALAEADRLGDVAVTVFTNGAAQVADEALPYPEKALIAGPVGVIGREVEGSLWASVDLDLPGVVSKRWKRGVGREAQIEALAGAALEELLAPPRAYRAALRAGKRFEQTYRQAPLGEAQGAFKPGGTYLITGGLGGIGQALARDLLEEQGANVVLLGRTALPPRAEWERTLHQLWPGDPVARGIRALMALEAMGGALRYHVGDVTDIARLREIAAETREEFGTINGVIHAAGAIDDAPFATKDAASCEAVFDPKINGVRALEEVFPDGTLDLLVLFASSSTATQPAGQIDYVAAN
;
A
#
# COMPACT_ATOMS: atom_id res chain seq x y z
N MET A 1 0.64 28.65 -16.72
CA MET A 1 1.46 27.83 -17.65
C MET A 1 0.64 26.66 -18.22
N LEU A 2 -0.65 26.86 -18.57
CA LEU A 2 -1.56 25.77 -18.98
C LEU A 2 -1.86 25.76 -20.49
N LYS A 3 -1.24 26.65 -21.27
CA LYS A 3 -1.37 26.64 -22.73
C LYS A 3 -0.35 25.65 -23.31
N PRO A 4 -0.76 24.74 -24.21
CA PRO A 4 0.14 23.79 -24.88
C PRO A 4 1.37 24.46 -25.50
N ALA A 5 1.17 25.62 -26.15
CA ALA A 5 2.23 26.41 -26.76
C ALA A 5 3.32 26.91 -25.79
N ALA A 6 3.04 26.96 -24.49
CA ALA A 6 4.04 27.29 -23.46
C ALA A 6 4.54 26.03 -22.71
N GLN A 7 3.67 25.05 -22.48
CA GLN A 7 3.99 23.87 -21.68
C GLN A 7 4.89 22.88 -22.44
N LEU A 8 4.58 22.57 -23.70
CA LEU A 8 5.32 21.56 -24.46
C LEU A 8 6.79 21.97 -24.69
N PRO A 9 7.11 23.23 -25.05
CA PRO A 9 8.51 23.64 -25.17
C PRO A 9 9.27 23.57 -23.83
N LEU A 10 8.64 23.90 -22.70
CA LEU A 10 9.27 23.84 -21.37
C LEU A 10 9.61 22.41 -20.96
N ILE A 11 8.68 21.47 -21.13
CA ILE A 11 8.91 20.05 -20.86
C ILE A 11 10.07 19.56 -21.72
N ARG A 12 10.05 19.85 -23.02
CA ARG A 12 11.11 19.43 -23.94
C ARG A 12 12.48 20.03 -23.59
N ILE A 13 12.54 21.31 -23.20
CA ILE A 13 13.80 21.95 -22.77
C ILE A 13 14.35 21.24 -21.53
N LEU A 14 13.48 20.90 -20.58
CA LEU A 14 13.86 20.15 -19.38
C LEU A 14 14.37 18.75 -19.72
N GLU A 15 13.62 17.98 -20.52
CA GLU A 15 14.03 16.64 -20.98
C GLU A 15 15.38 16.67 -21.69
N TYR A 16 15.55 17.59 -22.65
CA TYR A 16 16.80 17.73 -23.39
C TYR A 16 17.96 18.15 -22.48
N GLY A 17 17.74 19.11 -21.58
CA GLY A 17 18.75 19.58 -20.63
C GLY A 17 19.20 18.47 -19.67
N LEU A 18 18.27 17.67 -19.15
CA LEU A 18 18.57 16.51 -18.31
C LEU A 18 19.30 15.42 -19.10
N ALA A 19 18.90 15.14 -20.34
CA ALA A 19 19.60 14.19 -21.19
C ALA A 19 21.04 14.63 -21.46
N GLN A 20 21.26 15.92 -21.75
CA GLN A 20 22.60 16.49 -21.92
C GLN A 20 23.43 16.41 -20.63
N LEU A 21 22.82 16.63 -19.47
CA LEU A 21 23.49 16.41 -18.18
C LEU A 21 23.92 14.95 -18.04
N TRP A 22 23.05 13.97 -18.28
CA TRP A 22 23.43 12.56 -18.20
C TRP A 22 24.54 12.17 -19.19
N LEU A 23 24.44 12.66 -20.44
CA LEU A 23 25.48 12.47 -21.45
C LEU A 23 26.82 13.09 -21.03
N SER A 24 26.81 14.29 -20.43
CA SER A 24 28.03 14.96 -19.96
C SER A 24 28.68 14.23 -18.79
N TRP A 25 27.90 13.51 -17.98
CA TRP A 25 28.36 12.65 -16.90
C TRP A 25 28.74 11.23 -17.35
N GLY A 26 28.81 10.99 -18.67
CA GLY A 26 29.30 9.74 -19.24
C GLY A 26 28.25 8.65 -19.42
N VAL A 27 26.97 8.91 -19.14
CA VAL A 27 25.88 7.98 -19.43
C VAL A 27 25.69 7.87 -20.93
N LYS A 28 25.80 6.64 -21.45
CA LYS A 28 25.70 6.37 -22.89
C LYS A 28 24.42 5.58 -23.16
N PRO A 29 23.35 6.23 -23.65
CA PRO A 29 22.12 5.53 -23.96
C PRO A 29 22.36 4.57 -25.12
N ALA A 30 21.90 3.33 -24.97
CA ALA A 30 21.97 2.35 -26.04
C ALA A 30 20.77 2.41 -27.00
N GLY A 31 19.80 3.28 -26.69
CA GLY A 31 18.63 3.61 -27.48
C GLY A 31 17.80 4.65 -26.73
N LEU A 32 16.99 5.40 -27.47
CA LEU A 32 16.09 6.43 -26.95
C LEU A 32 14.64 6.00 -27.21
N ILE A 33 13.76 6.27 -26.24
CA ILE A 33 12.33 6.02 -26.36
C ILE A 33 11.64 7.27 -25.88
N GLY A 34 10.83 7.87 -26.76
CA GLY A 34 9.95 8.96 -26.40
C GLY A 34 8.50 8.49 -26.39
N HIS A 35 7.64 9.17 -25.62
CA HIS A 35 6.19 9.02 -25.74
C HIS A 35 5.62 10.26 -26.42
N SER A 36 5.03 10.09 -27.60
CA SER A 36 4.50 11.19 -28.42
C SER A 36 5.51 12.32 -28.62
N MET A 37 5.32 13.46 -27.94
CA MET A 37 6.18 14.64 -28.08
C MET A 37 7.62 14.34 -27.65
N GLY A 38 7.82 13.44 -26.67
CA GLY A 38 9.14 12.99 -26.26
C GLY A 38 9.91 12.27 -27.37
N GLU A 39 9.25 11.76 -28.42
CA GLU A 39 9.94 11.17 -29.58
C GLU A 39 10.64 12.25 -30.41
N ASN A 40 10.09 13.47 -30.48
CA ASN A 40 10.78 14.62 -31.08
C ASN A 40 12.02 15.00 -30.27
N THR A 41 11.94 14.93 -28.93
CA THR A 41 13.11 15.13 -28.04
C THR A 41 14.18 14.07 -28.32
N ALA A 42 13.79 12.79 -28.44
CA ALA A 42 14.68 11.70 -28.80
C ALA A 42 15.33 11.90 -30.19
N ALA A 43 14.54 12.36 -31.17
CA ALA A 43 15.00 12.70 -32.51
C ALA A 43 16.07 13.79 -32.49
N ALA A 44 15.86 14.86 -31.72
CA ALA A 44 16.83 15.93 -31.57
C ALA A 44 18.12 15.46 -30.87
N LEU A 45 18.01 14.62 -29.83
CA LEU A 45 19.18 14.03 -29.16
C LEU A 45 19.98 13.12 -30.10
N ALA A 46 19.31 12.34 -30.95
CA ALA A 46 19.95 11.51 -31.96
C ALA A 46 20.37 12.29 -33.23
N GLY A 47 20.27 13.61 -33.24
CA GLY A 47 20.72 14.45 -34.35
C GLY A 47 19.87 14.37 -35.62
N VAL A 48 18.65 13.83 -35.55
CA VAL A 48 17.69 13.82 -36.66
C VAL A 48 17.27 15.24 -37.04
N MET A 49 17.08 16.11 -36.05
CA MET A 49 16.77 17.53 -36.22
C MET A 49 17.56 18.38 -35.21
N GLY A 50 17.75 19.67 -35.49
CA GLY A 50 18.45 20.58 -34.60
C GLY A 50 17.74 20.77 -33.26
N PHE A 51 18.47 21.25 -32.25
CA PHE A 51 17.88 21.55 -30.94
C PHE A 51 16.84 22.66 -31.06
N GLU A 52 17.18 23.75 -31.76
CA GLU A 52 16.34 24.91 -32.03
C GLU A 52 15.16 24.53 -32.94
N ASP A 53 15.42 23.82 -34.04
CA ASP A 53 14.38 23.33 -34.96
C ASP A 53 13.31 22.50 -34.23
N CYS A 54 13.73 21.66 -33.28
CA CYS A 54 12.83 20.85 -32.48
C CYS A 54 12.00 21.70 -31.49
N ILE A 55 12.56 22.78 -30.94
CA ILE A 55 11.79 23.74 -30.13
C ILE A 55 10.73 24.41 -30.99
N ASP A 56 11.12 24.89 -32.17
CA ASP A 56 10.21 25.57 -33.09
C ASP A 56 9.10 24.63 -33.57
N LEU A 57 9.43 23.36 -33.83
CA LEU A 57 8.46 22.32 -34.17
C LEU A 57 7.45 22.08 -33.03
N VAL A 58 7.92 21.99 -31.78
CA VAL A 58 7.06 21.77 -30.60
C VAL A 58 6.23 23.02 -30.27
N LEU A 59 6.79 24.21 -30.47
CA LEU A 59 6.06 25.47 -30.35
C LEU A 59 4.95 25.57 -31.39
N LEU A 60 5.27 25.30 -32.67
CA LEU A 60 4.29 25.25 -33.75
C LEU A 60 3.21 24.23 -33.44
N ARG A 61 3.56 23.01 -33.00
CA ARG A 61 2.59 21.99 -32.57
C ARG A 61 1.62 22.55 -31.53
N GLY A 62 2.12 23.24 -30.51
CA GLY A 62 1.27 23.86 -29.49
C GLY A 62 0.38 24.98 -30.02
N GLN A 63 0.90 25.81 -30.94
CA GLN A 63 0.12 26.88 -31.58
C GLN A 63 -0.98 26.33 -32.50
N LEU A 64 -0.68 25.28 -33.27
CA LEU A 64 -1.67 24.62 -34.12
C LEU A 64 -2.76 23.94 -33.30
N PHE A 65 -2.39 23.32 -32.17
CA PHE A 65 -3.35 22.74 -31.23
C PHE A 65 -4.33 23.78 -30.64
N ASP A 66 -3.90 25.04 -30.50
CA ASP A 66 -4.81 26.11 -30.07
C ASP A 66 -5.87 26.49 -31.14
N THR A 67 -5.73 26.00 -32.39
CA THR A 67 -6.66 26.31 -33.50
C THR A 67 -7.70 25.22 -33.76
N VAL A 68 -7.50 24.00 -33.24
CA VAL A 68 -8.43 22.87 -33.42
C VAL A 68 -9.56 22.90 -32.38
N PRO A 69 -10.76 22.37 -32.71
CA PRO A 69 -11.85 22.29 -31.75
C PRO A 69 -11.43 21.55 -30.46
N PRO A 70 -11.90 21.99 -29.28
CA PRO A 70 -11.60 21.31 -28.03
C PRO A 70 -12.01 19.84 -28.06
N GLY A 71 -11.13 18.98 -27.59
CA GLY A 71 -11.34 17.53 -27.48
C GLY A 71 -10.92 17.03 -26.11
N GLY A 72 -10.55 15.76 -26.02
CA GLY A 72 -9.95 15.20 -24.83
C GLY A 72 -9.29 13.87 -25.08
N MET A 73 -8.84 13.24 -24.00
CA MET A 73 -8.33 11.88 -24.02
C MET A 73 -8.84 11.09 -22.81
N LEU A 74 -9.15 9.82 -23.01
CA LEU A 74 -9.64 8.89 -21.99
C LEU A 74 -8.66 7.72 -21.88
N SER A 75 -8.08 7.50 -20.71
CA SER A 75 -7.27 6.33 -20.40
C SER A 75 -8.19 5.15 -20.08
N VAL A 76 -8.01 4.03 -20.77
CA VAL A 76 -8.89 2.85 -20.69
C VAL A 76 -8.05 1.60 -20.37
N PRO A 77 -8.33 0.89 -19.27
CA PRO A 77 -7.59 -0.31 -18.87
C PRO A 77 -8.07 -1.55 -19.67
N LEU A 78 -7.93 -1.49 -21.00
CA LEU A 78 -8.27 -2.58 -21.90
C LEU A 78 -7.13 -2.84 -22.91
N PRO A 79 -6.99 -4.10 -23.37
CA PRO A 79 -6.21 -4.42 -24.55
C PRO A 79 -6.74 -3.69 -25.79
N GLU A 80 -5.84 -3.37 -26.72
CA GLU A 80 -6.20 -2.66 -27.96
C GLU A 80 -7.29 -3.39 -28.76
N ALA A 81 -7.21 -4.73 -28.83
CA ALA A 81 -8.16 -5.55 -29.57
C ALA A 81 -9.59 -5.41 -29.05
N ASP A 82 -9.77 -5.40 -27.73
CA ASP A 82 -11.07 -5.31 -27.07
C ASP A 82 -11.61 -3.88 -27.16
N LEU A 83 -10.73 -2.90 -26.99
CA LEU A 83 -11.09 -1.49 -27.07
C LEU A 83 -11.53 -1.07 -28.48
N ARG A 84 -10.93 -1.64 -29.53
CA ARG A 84 -11.23 -1.31 -30.93
C ARG A 84 -12.71 -1.51 -31.28
N ALA A 85 -13.37 -2.48 -30.66
CA ALA A 85 -14.81 -2.72 -30.85
C ALA A 85 -15.71 -1.67 -30.17
N LEU A 86 -15.18 -0.94 -29.17
CA LEU A 86 -15.92 0.01 -28.34
C LEU A 86 -15.75 1.47 -28.78
N VAL A 87 -14.60 1.79 -29.37
CA VAL A 87 -14.23 3.17 -29.79
C VAL A 87 -15.12 3.68 -30.94
N GLY A 88 -15.75 2.78 -31.71
CA GLY A 88 -16.67 3.15 -32.79
C GLY A 88 -16.00 3.96 -33.90
N GLU A 89 -16.80 4.67 -34.71
CA GLU A 89 -16.27 5.46 -35.83
C GLU A 89 -15.87 6.88 -35.43
N ASP A 90 -16.30 7.42 -34.28
CA ASP A 90 -16.17 8.85 -33.94
C ASP A 90 -14.99 9.17 -33.00
N LEU A 91 -14.26 8.17 -32.55
CA LEU A 91 -13.10 8.28 -31.67
C LEU A 91 -11.89 7.56 -32.30
N ASP A 92 -10.69 7.88 -31.85
CA ASP A 92 -9.46 7.23 -32.30
C ASP A 92 -8.69 6.66 -31.08
N ILE A 93 -8.04 5.51 -31.25
CA ILE A 93 -7.09 5.02 -30.24
C ILE A 93 -5.83 5.86 -30.35
N ALA A 94 -5.59 6.71 -29.36
CA ALA A 94 -4.48 7.64 -29.31
C ALA A 94 -3.15 6.96 -28.98
N SER A 95 -3.17 5.99 -28.07
CA SER A 95 -1.96 5.28 -27.65
C SER A 95 -2.26 3.89 -27.10
N VAL A 96 -1.35 2.95 -27.35
CA VAL A 96 -1.27 1.64 -26.70
C VAL A 96 -0.05 1.66 -25.79
N ASN A 97 -0.29 1.91 -24.50
CA ASN A 97 0.76 2.19 -23.53
C ASN A 97 1.30 0.92 -22.85
N ALA A 98 0.45 -0.08 -22.67
CA ALA A 98 0.79 -1.40 -22.12
C ALA A 98 -0.18 -2.48 -22.65
N PRO A 99 0.06 -3.79 -22.43
CA PRO A 99 -0.80 -4.86 -22.95
C PRO A 99 -2.29 -4.73 -22.63
N ALA A 100 -2.63 -4.12 -21.49
CA ALA A 100 -4.01 -3.88 -21.05
C ALA A 100 -4.26 -2.40 -20.68
N LEU A 101 -3.56 -1.46 -21.33
CA LEU A 101 -3.76 -0.03 -21.08
C LEU A 101 -3.60 0.78 -22.36
N CYS A 102 -4.70 1.39 -22.79
CA CYS A 102 -4.77 2.24 -23.98
C CYS A 102 -5.29 3.63 -23.61
N ALA A 103 -5.15 4.60 -24.52
CA ALA A 103 -5.84 5.88 -24.44
C ALA A 103 -6.62 6.12 -25.72
N VAL A 104 -7.83 6.67 -25.58
CA VAL A 104 -8.73 7.04 -26.66
C VAL A 104 -8.79 8.57 -26.73
N SER A 105 -8.85 9.14 -27.92
CA SER A 105 -8.98 10.59 -28.11
C SER A 105 -10.11 10.92 -29.09
N GLY A 106 -10.70 12.10 -28.91
CA GLY A 106 -11.77 12.60 -29.76
C GLY A 106 -12.62 13.68 -29.09
N PRO A 107 -13.83 13.95 -29.61
CA PRO A 107 -14.72 14.96 -29.05
C PRO A 107 -15.14 14.61 -27.62
N LYS A 108 -15.11 15.61 -26.72
CA LYS A 108 -15.39 15.41 -25.29
C LYS A 108 -16.69 14.67 -25.00
N ALA A 109 -17.79 15.07 -25.65
CA ALA A 109 -19.10 14.42 -25.48
C ALA A 109 -19.10 12.93 -25.90
N ARG A 110 -18.27 12.54 -26.88
CA ARG A 110 -18.12 11.14 -27.29
C ARG A 110 -17.27 10.35 -26.30
N LEU A 111 -16.23 10.96 -25.74
CA LEU A 111 -15.42 10.35 -24.68
C LEU A 111 -16.22 10.17 -23.39
N GLU A 112 -17.08 11.12 -23.02
CA GLU A 112 -18.00 11.00 -21.88
C GLU A 112 -19.02 9.87 -22.11
N ALA A 113 -19.55 9.73 -23.33
CA ALA A 113 -20.43 8.62 -23.69
C ALA A 113 -19.70 7.26 -23.63
N LEU A 114 -18.47 7.18 -24.15
CA LEU A 114 -17.65 5.97 -24.05
C LEU A 114 -17.31 5.66 -22.59
N GLN A 115 -16.96 6.65 -21.79
CA GLN A 115 -16.69 6.48 -20.36
C GLN A 115 -17.92 5.95 -19.62
N ALA A 116 -19.11 6.44 -19.95
CA ALA A 116 -20.36 5.92 -19.39
C ALA A 116 -20.66 4.47 -19.85
N ASP A 117 -20.43 4.12 -21.12
CA ASP A 117 -20.57 2.74 -21.60
C ASP A 117 -19.55 1.80 -20.94
N LEU A 118 -18.30 2.24 -20.77
CA LEU A 118 -17.27 1.50 -20.06
C LEU A 118 -17.61 1.34 -18.58
N ALA A 119 -18.11 2.38 -17.92
CA ALA A 119 -18.56 2.31 -16.53
C ALA A 119 -19.76 1.36 -16.37
N ALA A 120 -20.69 1.32 -17.33
CA ALA A 120 -21.79 0.35 -17.36
C ALA A 120 -21.30 -1.09 -17.56
N ARG A 121 -20.10 -1.27 -18.11
CA ARG A 121 -19.38 -2.56 -18.22
C ARG A 121 -18.37 -2.78 -17.11
N GLU A 122 -18.39 -1.93 -16.07
CA GLU A 122 -17.51 -2.00 -14.90
C GLU A 122 -16.02 -1.81 -15.19
N ILE A 123 -15.72 -1.14 -16.30
CA ILE A 123 -14.36 -0.80 -16.72
C ILE A 123 -14.13 0.67 -16.36
N GLU A 124 -13.35 0.89 -15.29
CA GLU A 124 -13.06 2.24 -14.81
C GLU A 124 -12.05 2.94 -15.74
N ALA A 125 -12.56 3.85 -16.56
CA ALA A 125 -11.75 4.68 -17.44
C ALA A 125 -11.56 6.08 -16.86
N GLN A 126 -10.35 6.65 -17.00
CA GLN A 126 -9.98 7.93 -16.40
C GLN A 126 -9.75 8.99 -17.48
N MET A 127 -10.40 10.14 -17.35
CA MET A 127 -10.14 11.28 -18.23
C MET A 127 -8.73 11.82 -17.99
N VAL A 128 -7.95 11.96 -19.06
CA VAL A 128 -6.63 12.58 -19.00
C VAL A 128 -6.82 14.10 -18.95
N PRO A 129 -6.13 14.84 -18.07
CA PRO A 129 -6.30 16.28 -17.92
C PRO A 129 -5.64 17.06 -19.06
N ILE A 130 -6.18 16.89 -20.27
CA ILE A 130 -5.79 17.57 -21.50
C ILE A 130 -7.04 17.85 -22.34
N ASP A 131 -7.19 19.10 -22.79
CA ASP A 131 -8.35 19.55 -23.59
C ASP A 131 -8.15 19.37 -25.11
N ILE A 132 -7.19 18.52 -25.50
CA ILE A 132 -6.80 18.27 -26.89
C ILE A 132 -6.89 16.77 -27.17
N ALA A 133 -7.56 16.43 -28.26
CA ALA A 133 -7.61 15.08 -28.79
C ALA A 133 -6.35 14.77 -29.64
N ALA A 134 -5.19 14.63 -28.98
CA ALA A 134 -3.95 14.28 -29.65
C ALA A 134 -4.04 12.87 -30.29
N HIS A 135 -3.29 12.64 -31.37
CA HIS A 135 -3.27 11.35 -32.10
C HIS A 135 -4.65 10.92 -32.63
N SER A 136 -5.41 11.89 -33.14
CA SER A 136 -6.75 11.66 -33.69
C SER A 136 -6.98 12.45 -34.98
N ARG A 137 -8.06 12.09 -35.69
CA ARG A 137 -8.56 12.82 -36.86
C ARG A 137 -8.89 14.27 -36.61
N MET A 138 -9.10 14.65 -35.35
CA MET A 138 -9.32 16.06 -35.02
C MET A 138 -8.13 16.93 -35.39
N LEU A 139 -6.93 16.33 -35.58
CA LEU A 139 -5.74 17.03 -36.04
C LEU A 139 -5.64 17.16 -37.56
N ASP A 140 -6.47 16.48 -38.36
CA ASP A 140 -6.42 16.52 -39.82
C ASP A 140 -6.36 17.94 -40.41
N PRO A 141 -7.10 18.94 -39.89
CA PRO A 141 -7.07 20.32 -40.42
C PRO A 141 -5.71 21.02 -40.29
N ILE A 142 -4.85 20.58 -39.36
CA ILE A 142 -3.56 21.23 -39.07
C ILE A 142 -2.35 20.49 -39.67
N LEU A 143 -2.56 19.29 -40.24
CA LEU A 143 -1.45 18.44 -40.71
C LEU A 143 -0.68 19.03 -41.89
N ASP A 144 -1.34 19.78 -42.77
CA ASP A 144 -0.68 20.40 -43.94
C ASP A 144 0.29 21.52 -43.54
N GLU A 145 -0.08 22.31 -42.53
CA GLU A 145 0.78 23.36 -41.98
C GLU A 145 1.98 22.75 -41.24
N PHE A 146 1.73 21.73 -40.43
CA PHE A 146 2.79 20.97 -39.75
C PHE A 146 3.75 20.31 -40.75
N ARG A 147 3.23 19.71 -41.83
CA ARG A 147 4.03 19.12 -42.92
C ARG A 147 4.89 20.15 -43.63
N THR A 148 4.32 21.33 -43.89
CA THR A 148 5.03 22.42 -44.59
C THR A 148 6.25 22.87 -43.78
N PHE A 149 6.09 23.00 -42.46
CA PHE A 149 7.20 23.31 -41.56
C PHE A 149 8.27 22.21 -41.57
N LEU A 150 7.88 20.93 -41.42
CA LEU A 150 8.81 19.80 -41.43
C LEU A 150 9.62 19.68 -42.74
N ARG A 151 9.03 19.99 -43.90
CA ARG A 151 9.72 20.04 -45.19
C ARG A 151 10.78 21.14 -45.29
N GLY A 152 10.66 22.18 -44.45
CA GLY A 152 11.66 23.24 -44.33
C GLY A 152 12.85 22.86 -43.45
N LEU A 153 12.73 21.79 -42.64
CA LEU A 153 13.81 21.33 -41.76
C LEU A 153 14.82 20.46 -42.50
N THR A 154 16.07 20.50 -42.05
CA THR A 154 17.10 19.57 -42.51
C THR A 154 17.10 18.32 -41.62
N LEU A 155 16.29 17.33 -41.99
CA LEU A 155 16.24 16.05 -41.29
C LEU A 155 17.41 15.14 -41.68
N LYS A 156 18.00 14.44 -40.71
CA LYS A 156 19.16 13.54 -40.90
C LYS A 156 18.89 12.15 -40.34
N ALA A 157 19.68 11.18 -40.79
CA ALA A 157 19.66 9.85 -40.19
C ALA A 157 20.09 9.91 -38.70
N PRO A 158 19.46 9.13 -37.81
CA PRO A 158 19.74 9.18 -36.39
C PRO A 158 21.14 8.63 -36.09
N THR A 159 21.90 9.31 -35.23
CA THR A 159 23.22 8.87 -34.75
C THR A 159 23.14 7.91 -33.56
N MET A 160 21.96 7.79 -32.96
CA MET A 160 21.64 6.87 -31.86
C MET A 160 20.30 6.18 -32.15
N PRO A 161 20.12 4.89 -31.80
CA PRO A 161 18.86 4.20 -32.04
C PRO A 161 17.69 4.90 -31.33
N ILE A 162 16.56 5.09 -32.03
CA ILE A 162 15.30 5.56 -31.46
C ILE A 162 14.26 4.47 -31.70
N LEU A 163 13.37 4.20 -30.73
CA LEU A 163 12.22 3.34 -30.98
C LEU A 163 11.03 4.17 -31.45
N SER A 164 10.54 3.81 -32.64
CA SER A 164 9.44 4.47 -33.34
C SER A 164 8.12 4.25 -32.61
N ASN A 165 7.40 5.32 -32.28
CA ASN A 165 6.05 5.22 -31.71
C ASN A 165 5.03 4.67 -32.72
N ARG A 166 5.36 4.64 -34.01
CA ARG A 166 4.49 4.15 -35.08
C ARG A 166 4.56 2.65 -35.29
N SER A 167 5.70 2.03 -34.96
CA SER A 167 5.94 0.60 -35.23
C SER A 167 6.38 -0.19 -33.99
N GLY A 168 6.78 0.47 -32.91
CA GLY A 168 7.44 -0.17 -31.77
C GLY A 168 8.85 -0.68 -32.06
N GLN A 169 9.35 -0.52 -33.29
CA GLN A 169 10.65 -0.99 -33.75
C GLN A 169 11.66 0.15 -33.83
N VAL A 170 12.93 -0.16 -34.10
CA VAL A 170 13.96 0.87 -34.30
C VAL A 170 13.62 1.72 -35.52
N LEU A 171 13.54 3.03 -35.33
CA LEU A 171 13.28 4.03 -36.37
C LEU A 171 14.37 3.95 -37.44
N THR A 172 13.97 3.71 -38.69
CA THR A 172 14.92 3.62 -39.79
C THR A 172 15.40 5.00 -40.23
N ALA A 173 16.55 5.06 -40.92
CA ALA A 173 17.07 6.32 -41.47
C ALA A 173 16.08 6.97 -42.44
N ASN A 174 15.42 6.17 -43.29
CA ASN A 174 14.45 6.68 -44.25
C ASN A 174 13.25 7.31 -43.55
N GLU A 175 12.66 6.61 -42.57
CA GLU A 175 11.55 7.14 -41.75
C GLU A 175 11.96 8.42 -41.01
N ALA A 176 13.14 8.43 -40.38
CA ALA A 176 13.61 9.60 -39.63
C ALA A 176 13.79 10.85 -40.52
N THR A 177 14.21 10.66 -41.77
CA THR A 177 14.40 11.75 -42.74
C THR A 177 13.16 12.11 -43.53
N ASP A 178 12.04 11.42 -43.30
CA ASP A 178 10.78 11.65 -44.01
C ASP A 178 9.87 12.58 -43.20
N PRO A 179 9.56 13.80 -43.68
CA PRO A 179 8.57 14.68 -43.06
C PRO A 179 7.20 14.00 -42.83
N ASP A 180 6.78 13.11 -43.72
CA ASP A 180 5.47 12.46 -43.63
C ASP A 180 5.41 11.43 -42.50
N TYR A 181 6.55 10.86 -42.08
CA TYR A 181 6.64 10.05 -40.86
C TYR A 181 6.27 10.89 -39.62
N TRP A 182 6.83 12.09 -39.48
CA TRP A 182 6.59 12.96 -38.32
C TRP A 182 5.17 13.54 -38.31
N VAL A 183 4.58 13.78 -39.49
CA VAL A 183 3.16 14.12 -39.61
C VAL A 183 2.28 12.95 -39.15
N ALA A 184 2.58 11.73 -39.59
CA ALA A 184 1.89 10.53 -39.16
C ALA A 184 2.07 10.28 -37.66
N GLN A 185 3.25 10.55 -37.10
CA GLN A 185 3.55 10.44 -35.67
C GLN A 185 2.71 11.37 -34.80
N LEU A 186 2.39 12.57 -35.30
CA LEU A 186 1.49 13.51 -34.62
C LEU A 186 0.03 13.03 -34.63
N ARG A 187 -0.36 12.35 -35.71
CA ARG A 187 -1.75 12.04 -36.05
C ARG A 187 -2.20 10.65 -35.62
N GLU A 188 -1.33 9.65 -35.68
CA GLU A 188 -1.71 8.25 -35.53
C GLU A 188 -1.35 7.68 -34.16
N THR A 189 -1.84 6.47 -33.86
CA THR A 189 -1.68 5.79 -32.57
C THR A 189 -0.21 5.65 -32.15
N VAL A 190 0.08 6.00 -30.90
CA VAL A 190 1.38 5.82 -30.24
C VAL A 190 1.50 4.42 -29.64
N LEU A 191 2.43 3.61 -30.15
CA LEU A 191 2.69 2.22 -29.73
C LEU A 191 3.81 2.14 -28.66
N PHE A 192 3.70 2.90 -27.58
CA PHE A 192 4.72 2.97 -26.53
C PHE A 192 4.98 1.60 -25.86
N GLY A 193 3.92 0.82 -25.59
CA GLY A 193 4.07 -0.52 -25.01
C GLY A 193 4.90 -1.46 -25.90
N ALA A 194 4.77 -1.32 -27.22
CA ALA A 194 5.59 -2.06 -28.19
C ALA A 194 7.05 -1.58 -28.18
N CYS A 195 7.31 -0.28 -28.03
CA CYS A 195 8.66 0.24 -27.84
C CYS A 195 9.33 -0.37 -26.60
N ILE A 196 8.64 -0.40 -25.45
CA ILE A 196 9.17 -1.01 -24.24
C ILE A 196 9.39 -2.52 -24.43
N ALA A 197 8.48 -3.22 -25.11
CA ALA A 197 8.64 -4.64 -25.41
C ALA A 197 9.89 -4.91 -26.26
N THR A 198 10.12 -4.16 -27.33
CA THR A 198 11.34 -4.26 -28.16
C THR A 198 12.59 -3.95 -27.35
N ALA A 199 12.55 -2.96 -26.46
CA ALA A 199 13.69 -2.65 -25.58
C ALA A 199 13.97 -3.81 -24.60
N ALA A 200 12.92 -4.43 -24.06
CA ALA A 200 12.98 -5.53 -23.10
C ALA A 200 13.39 -6.88 -23.70
N ASP A 201 13.56 -6.99 -25.03
CA ASP A 201 14.19 -8.15 -25.68
C ASP A 201 15.64 -8.35 -25.20
N LYS A 202 16.26 -7.29 -24.67
CA LYS A 202 17.57 -7.34 -24.02
C LYS A 202 17.37 -7.25 -22.49
N PRO A 203 17.54 -8.36 -21.74
CA PRO A 203 17.18 -8.40 -20.32
C PRO A 203 18.06 -7.52 -19.42
N ASP A 204 19.26 -7.11 -19.87
CA ASP A 204 20.21 -6.30 -19.09
C ASP A 204 20.07 -4.79 -19.34
N ARG A 205 18.94 -4.35 -19.91
CA ARG A 205 18.69 -2.91 -20.12
C ARG A 205 18.29 -2.22 -18.83
N ILE A 206 18.77 -1.00 -18.67
CA ILE A 206 18.36 -0.06 -17.64
C ILE A 206 17.58 1.05 -18.32
N TYR A 207 16.42 1.39 -17.76
CA TYR A 207 15.50 2.40 -18.24
C TYR A 207 15.61 3.62 -17.33
N LEU A 208 16.14 4.71 -17.87
CA LEU A 208 16.23 6.00 -17.18
C LEU A 208 15.14 6.92 -17.74
N GLU A 209 14.11 7.23 -16.93
CA GLU A 209 13.11 8.23 -17.29
C GLU A 209 13.73 9.63 -17.16
N VAL A 210 13.84 10.32 -18.30
CA VAL A 210 14.44 11.65 -18.39
C VAL A 210 13.35 12.67 -18.67
N GLY A 211 12.82 13.27 -17.60
CA GLY A 211 11.74 14.25 -17.69
C GLY A 211 11.07 14.48 -16.35
N PRO A 212 10.07 15.38 -16.28
CA PRO A 212 9.30 15.60 -15.07
C PRO A 212 8.27 14.47 -14.85
N GLY A 213 8.24 13.91 -13.64
CA GLY A 213 7.24 12.91 -13.24
C GLY A 213 7.80 11.49 -13.08
N LYS A 214 6.89 10.51 -13.06
CA LYS A 214 7.16 9.06 -12.94
C LYS A 214 6.29 8.23 -13.90
N ALA A 215 5.68 8.89 -14.88
CA ALA A 215 4.59 8.30 -15.66
C ALA A 215 5.12 7.23 -16.63
N LEU A 216 6.24 7.51 -17.31
CA LEU A 216 6.83 6.54 -18.23
C LEU A 216 7.45 5.36 -17.46
N ALA A 217 7.97 5.59 -16.26
CA ALA A 217 8.42 4.53 -15.37
C ALA A 217 7.27 3.60 -14.98
N THR A 218 6.11 4.14 -14.60
CA THR A 218 4.91 3.33 -14.33
C THR A 218 4.51 2.50 -15.55
N LEU A 219 4.49 3.09 -16.75
CA LEU A 219 4.16 2.37 -17.99
C LEU A 219 5.19 1.28 -18.32
N ALA A 220 6.48 1.55 -18.11
CA ALA A 220 7.54 0.57 -18.34
C ALA A 220 7.41 -0.66 -17.40
N HIS A 221 7.01 -0.44 -16.14
CA HIS A 221 6.77 -1.53 -15.18
C HIS A 221 5.60 -2.45 -15.57
N MET A 222 4.66 -1.98 -16.38
CA MET A 222 3.56 -2.81 -16.87
C MET A 222 4.01 -3.86 -17.89
N ASN A 223 5.26 -3.81 -18.36
CA ASN A 223 5.85 -4.87 -19.17
C ASN A 223 6.45 -5.96 -18.25
N PRO A 224 5.99 -7.22 -18.33
CA PRO A 224 6.43 -8.28 -17.42
C PRO A 224 7.92 -8.65 -17.56
N ARG A 225 8.58 -8.21 -18.64
CA ARG A 225 10.02 -8.46 -18.87
C ARG A 225 10.92 -7.38 -18.26
N VAL A 226 10.35 -6.27 -17.77
CA VAL A 226 11.08 -5.16 -17.16
C VAL A 226 11.06 -5.33 -15.64
N LYS A 227 12.22 -5.52 -15.02
CA LYS A 227 12.32 -5.67 -13.56
C LYS A 227 12.19 -4.31 -12.86
N PRO A 228 11.57 -4.23 -11.67
CA PRO A 228 11.40 -2.97 -10.95
C PRO A 228 12.71 -2.18 -10.73
N ALA A 229 13.80 -2.87 -10.39
CA ALA A 229 15.09 -2.23 -10.17
C ALA A 229 15.71 -1.58 -11.43
N GLN A 230 15.25 -1.96 -12.63
CA GLN A 230 15.80 -1.48 -13.90
C GLN A 230 15.21 -0.15 -14.34
N VAL A 231 14.17 0.37 -13.67
CA VAL A 231 13.51 1.61 -14.05
C VAL A 231 13.81 2.67 -13.01
N ILE A 232 14.44 3.76 -13.44
CA ILE A 232 15.00 4.78 -12.56
C ILE A 232 14.58 6.16 -13.07
N ASN A 233 14.16 7.04 -12.16
CA ASN A 233 13.74 8.40 -12.48
C ASN A 233 14.90 9.38 -12.33
N ALA A 234 15.19 10.16 -13.37
CA ALA A 234 16.24 11.18 -13.33
C ALA A 234 15.95 12.30 -12.31
N LEU A 235 14.67 12.66 -12.13
CA LEU A 235 14.22 13.64 -11.16
C LEU A 235 13.53 12.96 -9.97
N ARG A 236 13.69 13.55 -8.78
CA ARG A 236 12.91 13.16 -7.60
C ARG A 236 11.46 13.65 -7.72
N HIS A 237 10.58 13.08 -6.91
CA HIS A 237 9.26 13.67 -6.74
C HIS A 237 9.38 14.99 -5.94
N PRO A 238 8.55 16.02 -6.21
CA PRO A 238 8.61 17.28 -5.48
C PRO A 238 8.46 17.15 -3.96
N SER A 239 7.74 16.12 -3.49
CA SER A 239 7.54 15.83 -2.07
C SER A 239 8.64 14.98 -1.44
N ASP A 240 9.59 14.44 -2.21
CA ASP A 240 10.67 13.61 -1.67
C ASP A 240 11.62 14.53 -0.86
N PRO A 241 11.89 14.24 0.43
CA PRO A 241 12.69 15.08 1.32
C PRO A 241 14.19 14.86 1.10
N VAL A 242 14.64 14.82 -0.16
CA VAL A 242 16.04 14.64 -0.56
C VAL A 242 16.46 15.81 -1.44
N ALA A 243 17.71 16.26 -1.28
CA ALA A 243 18.27 17.30 -2.12
C ALA A 243 18.50 16.79 -3.56
N ASP A 244 18.38 17.68 -4.55
CA ASP A 244 18.46 17.30 -5.98
C ASP A 244 19.82 16.70 -6.36
N ASP A 245 20.91 17.21 -5.77
CA ASP A 245 22.28 16.72 -5.96
C ASP A 245 22.48 15.32 -5.36
N ALA A 246 21.94 15.09 -4.16
CA ALA A 246 21.95 13.78 -3.51
C ALA A 246 21.13 12.75 -4.31
N HIS A 247 19.95 13.14 -4.83
CA HIS A 247 19.14 12.28 -5.71
C HIS A 247 19.88 11.94 -7.01
N PHE A 248 20.54 12.91 -7.62
CA PHE A 248 21.32 12.71 -8.83
C PHE A 248 22.47 11.72 -8.62
N LEU A 249 23.26 11.88 -7.55
CA LEU A 249 24.35 10.95 -7.21
C LEU A 249 23.83 9.56 -6.83
N ALA A 250 22.72 9.48 -6.09
CA ALA A 250 22.07 8.20 -5.77
C ALA A 250 21.57 7.49 -7.03
N THR A 251 21.08 8.25 -8.02
CA THR A 251 20.67 7.73 -9.33
C THR A 251 21.86 7.09 -10.06
N ILE A 252 23.04 7.72 -10.05
CA ILE A 252 24.27 7.10 -10.58
C ILE A 252 24.60 5.80 -9.83
N GLY A 253 24.49 5.80 -8.49
CA GLY A 253 24.69 4.61 -7.68
C GLY A 253 23.72 3.48 -8.04
N ARG A 254 22.46 3.79 -8.32
CA ARG A 254 21.44 2.82 -8.78
C ARG A 254 21.77 2.29 -10.17
N LEU A 255 22.14 3.16 -11.11
CA LEU A 255 22.62 2.72 -12.43
C LEU A 255 23.78 1.73 -12.27
N TRP A 256 24.76 2.05 -11.41
CA TRP A 256 25.90 1.17 -11.13
C TRP A 256 25.50 -0.17 -10.51
N ALA A 257 24.57 -0.16 -9.55
CA ALA A 257 24.04 -1.38 -8.94
C ALA A 257 23.30 -2.27 -9.97
N CYS A 258 22.72 -1.68 -11.01
CA CYS A 258 22.10 -2.40 -12.13
C CYS A 258 23.11 -2.84 -13.22
N GLY A 259 24.41 -2.62 -13.01
CA GLY A 259 25.47 -3.08 -13.92
C GLY A 259 25.99 -2.03 -14.90
N TYR A 260 25.60 -0.76 -14.78
CA TYR A 260 26.20 0.32 -15.58
C TYR A 260 27.56 0.74 -15.02
N GLU A 261 28.60 0.79 -15.86
CA GLU A 261 29.90 1.32 -15.47
C GLU A 261 29.89 2.86 -15.49
N ALA A 262 29.74 3.47 -14.30
CA ALA A 262 29.80 4.92 -14.16
C ALA A 262 31.19 5.49 -14.48
N ASP A 263 31.23 6.65 -15.14
CA ASP A 263 32.47 7.41 -15.34
C ASP A 263 32.86 8.10 -14.03
N TRP A 264 33.58 7.37 -13.20
CA TRP A 264 33.97 7.87 -11.88
C TRP A 264 34.92 9.08 -11.92
N ALA A 265 35.58 9.35 -13.05
CA ALA A 265 36.40 10.55 -13.18
C ALA A 265 35.54 11.83 -13.10
N GLN A 266 34.28 11.78 -13.54
CA GLN A 266 33.33 12.90 -13.40
C GLN A 266 32.94 13.15 -11.94
N ILE A 267 32.91 12.10 -11.11
CA ILE A 267 32.47 12.17 -9.71
C ILE A 267 33.65 12.52 -8.78
N TRP A 268 34.82 11.94 -9.03
CA TRP A 268 35.99 12.11 -8.15
C TRP A 268 36.98 13.17 -8.65
N GLY A 269 36.90 13.60 -9.91
CA GLY A 269 37.87 14.49 -10.53
C GLY A 269 39.29 13.93 -10.43
N GLU A 270 40.24 14.77 -10.03
CA GLU A 270 41.65 14.36 -9.78
C GLU A 270 41.86 13.75 -8.38
N ALA A 271 40.81 13.64 -7.56
CA ALA A 271 40.95 13.17 -6.19
C ALA A 271 41.36 11.69 -6.18
N ARG A 272 42.57 11.41 -5.68
CA ARG A 272 43.05 10.05 -5.49
C ARG A 272 42.28 9.38 -4.33
N ARG A 273 41.27 8.58 -4.68
CA ARG A 273 40.57 7.70 -3.73
C ARG A 273 41.33 6.39 -3.63
N ASN A 274 41.67 5.99 -2.41
CA ASN A 274 42.25 4.67 -2.19
C ASN A 274 41.12 3.64 -2.31
N ARG A 275 41.31 2.64 -3.18
CA ARG A 275 40.48 1.43 -3.13
C ARG A 275 40.78 0.78 -1.79
N LEU A 276 39.82 0.85 -0.87
CA LEU A 276 39.87 0.04 0.34
C LEU A 276 39.61 -1.39 -0.12
N GLU A 277 40.56 -2.28 0.16
CA GLU A 277 40.27 -3.70 0.11
C GLU A 277 39.13 -3.93 1.12
N LEU A 278 37.94 -4.22 0.60
CA LEU A 278 36.90 -4.81 1.42
C LEU A 278 37.50 -6.10 2.01
N PRO A 279 37.26 -6.40 3.29
CA PRO A 279 37.86 -7.55 3.95
C PRO A 279 37.85 -8.78 3.05
N SER A 280 39.04 -9.34 2.75
CA SER A 280 39.20 -10.53 1.91
C SER A 280 38.69 -11.80 2.58
N TYR A 281 38.12 -11.69 3.78
CA TYR A 281 37.33 -12.74 4.39
C TYR A 281 36.19 -13.00 3.42
N ALA A 282 36.23 -14.16 2.78
CA ALA A 282 35.10 -14.64 2.02
C ALA A 282 33.91 -14.62 2.98
N PHE A 283 32.95 -13.72 2.74
CA PHE A 283 31.55 -14.11 2.89
C PHE A 283 31.47 -15.53 2.37
N GLN A 284 31.28 -16.47 3.28
CA GLN A 284 31.18 -17.88 3.00
C GLN A 284 30.17 -17.99 1.85
N ARG A 285 30.63 -18.36 0.65
CA ARG A 285 29.81 -18.41 -0.57
C ARG A 285 28.89 -19.64 -0.54
N SER A 286 28.12 -19.78 0.52
CA SER A 286 26.85 -20.49 0.41
C SER A 286 25.98 -19.65 -0.54
N ARG A 287 25.42 -20.30 -1.57
CA ARG A 287 24.45 -19.66 -2.47
C ARG A 287 23.23 -19.26 -1.64
N TYR A 288 23.02 -17.97 -1.44
CA TYR A 288 21.81 -17.38 -0.84
C TYR A 288 21.11 -16.50 -1.88
N PHE A 289 20.77 -17.07 -3.04
CA PHE A 289 19.65 -16.51 -3.78
C PHE A 289 18.39 -17.07 -3.12
N ILE A 290 17.49 -16.19 -2.71
CA ILE A 290 16.07 -16.49 -2.84
C ILE A 290 15.89 -16.64 -4.34
N GLU A 291 15.99 -17.88 -4.84
CA GLU A 291 15.39 -18.21 -6.13
C GLU A 291 13.95 -17.70 -6.04
N PRO A 292 13.38 -17.04 -7.06
CA PRO A 292 11.97 -16.67 -7.00
C PRO A 292 11.23 -17.93 -6.58
N GLY A 293 10.50 -17.88 -5.46
CA GLY A 293 9.62 -18.98 -5.11
C GLY A 293 8.87 -19.32 -6.38
N GLU A 294 9.00 -20.56 -6.85
CA GLU A 294 8.17 -21.04 -7.96
C GLU A 294 6.77 -20.73 -7.51
N GLY A 295 6.14 -19.69 -8.10
CA GLY A 295 4.86 -19.19 -7.64
C GLY A 295 3.98 -20.41 -7.51
N ALA A 296 3.63 -20.77 -6.26
CA ALA A 296 3.24 -22.12 -5.90
C ALA A 296 2.30 -22.61 -6.99
N GLY A 297 2.83 -23.52 -7.80
CA GLY A 297 2.17 -23.92 -9.04
C GLY A 297 0.74 -24.26 -8.69
N GLU A 298 -0.18 -23.72 -9.47
CA GLU A 298 -1.59 -24.05 -9.51
C GLU A 298 -1.77 -25.56 -9.32
N GLY A 299 -1.91 -25.96 -8.07
CA GLY A 299 -1.79 -27.33 -7.61
C GLY A 299 -2.88 -27.55 -6.58
N GLY A 300 -4.13 -27.32 -7.01
CA GLY A 300 -5.28 -27.45 -6.13
C GLY A 300 -6.57 -26.82 -6.66
N GLY A 301 -6.97 -27.17 -7.89
CA GLY A 301 -8.27 -26.81 -8.46
C GLY A 301 -8.35 -25.38 -8.98
N GLU A 302 -8.98 -25.21 -10.15
CA GLU A 302 -9.47 -23.90 -10.59
C GLU A 302 -10.33 -23.33 -9.46
N ALA A 303 -9.78 -22.41 -8.67
CA ALA A 303 -10.61 -21.48 -7.93
C ALA A 303 -11.40 -20.72 -9.01
N PRO A 304 -12.74 -20.72 -8.96
CA PRO A 304 -13.53 -20.00 -9.94
C PRO A 304 -13.03 -18.56 -10.00
N ALA A 305 -12.87 -18.03 -11.21
CA ALA A 305 -12.57 -16.62 -11.40
C ALA A 305 -13.54 -15.81 -10.52
N LEU A 306 -12.99 -14.97 -9.63
CA LEU A 306 -13.79 -14.11 -8.77
C LEU A 306 -14.56 -13.14 -9.66
N THR A 307 -15.74 -13.55 -10.08
CA THR A 307 -16.69 -12.70 -10.81
C THR A 307 -17.33 -11.78 -9.79
N ARG A 308 -17.31 -10.47 -10.07
CA ARG A 308 -18.11 -9.52 -9.31
C ARG A 308 -19.57 -9.98 -9.35
N SER A 309 -20.20 -10.08 -8.17
CA SER A 309 -21.65 -10.31 -8.09
C SER A 309 -22.34 -8.96 -8.24
N ASP A 310 -23.28 -8.87 -9.18
CA ASP A 310 -24.15 -7.70 -9.33
C ASP A 310 -25.23 -7.63 -8.24
N ASP A 311 -25.53 -8.78 -7.61
CA ASP A 311 -26.49 -8.84 -6.53
C ASP A 311 -25.81 -8.52 -5.20
N MET A 312 -26.14 -7.35 -4.63
CA MET A 312 -25.68 -6.94 -3.31
C MET A 312 -26.06 -7.94 -2.21
N ALA A 313 -27.13 -8.72 -2.39
CA ALA A 313 -27.51 -9.76 -1.44
C ALA A 313 -26.36 -10.78 -1.22
N ASP A 314 -25.49 -10.98 -2.20
CA ASP A 314 -24.41 -11.96 -2.12
C ASP A 314 -23.09 -11.39 -1.57
N TRP A 315 -23.01 -10.09 -1.28
CA TRP A 315 -21.77 -9.42 -0.88
C TRP A 315 -21.37 -9.67 0.57
N GLY A 316 -22.30 -10.16 1.40
CA GLY A 316 -22.07 -10.33 2.83
C GLY A 316 -21.16 -11.51 3.17
N TYR A 317 -20.18 -11.28 4.03
CA TYR A 317 -19.33 -12.32 4.63
C TYR A 317 -19.21 -12.09 6.13
N VAL A 318 -19.09 -13.17 6.89
CA VAL A 318 -18.81 -13.13 8.33
C VAL A 318 -17.61 -14.00 8.65
N ALA A 319 -16.75 -13.48 9.53
CA ALA A 319 -15.76 -14.31 10.20
C ALA A 319 -16.52 -15.32 11.09
N GLY A 320 -16.20 -16.60 10.95
CA GLY A 320 -16.81 -17.70 11.68
C GLY A 320 -15.77 -18.62 12.28
N TRP A 321 -16.10 -19.25 13.39
CA TRP A 321 -15.21 -20.14 14.12
C TRP A 321 -15.65 -21.59 13.94
N GLN A 322 -14.78 -22.40 13.34
CA GLN A 322 -15.06 -23.82 13.10
C GLN A 322 -14.30 -24.69 14.08
N PRO A 323 -14.96 -25.63 14.79
CA PRO A 323 -14.26 -26.63 15.59
C PRO A 323 -13.27 -27.42 14.73
N ARG A 324 -12.00 -27.42 15.12
CA ARG A 324 -10.94 -28.20 14.46
C ARG A 324 -10.00 -28.75 15.52
N TYR A 325 -9.63 -30.02 15.41
CA TYR A 325 -8.60 -30.62 16.27
C TYR A 325 -7.23 -30.03 15.96
N GLY A 326 -6.32 -30.08 16.94
CA GLY A 326 -4.91 -29.77 16.71
C GLY A 326 -4.28 -30.77 15.73
N GLU A 327 -3.24 -30.34 15.02
CA GLU A 327 -2.52 -31.17 14.04
C GLU A 327 -1.28 -31.85 14.63
N ALA A 328 -1.08 -31.75 15.95
CA ALA A 328 0.02 -32.41 16.63
C ALA A 328 -0.12 -33.94 16.56
N ASP A 329 1.00 -34.64 16.37
CA ASP A 329 1.03 -36.09 16.40
C ASP A 329 0.61 -36.58 17.80
N PRO A 330 -0.43 -37.45 17.93
CA PRO A 330 -0.85 -37.98 19.21
C PRO A 330 0.26 -38.62 20.05
N ALA A 331 1.28 -39.19 19.40
CA ALA A 331 2.45 -39.74 20.08
C ALA A 331 3.33 -38.66 20.73
N ILE A 332 3.45 -37.48 20.09
CA ILE A 332 4.16 -36.30 20.62
C ILE A 332 3.31 -35.61 21.70
N VAL A 333 1.99 -35.54 21.52
CA VAL A 333 1.09 -34.99 22.55
C VAL A 333 1.15 -35.83 23.83
N ALA A 334 1.19 -37.16 23.69
CA ALA A 334 1.31 -38.07 24.84
C ALA A 334 2.71 -38.04 25.49
N ASP A 335 3.75 -37.78 24.71
CA ASP A 335 5.14 -37.71 25.16
C ASP A 335 5.92 -36.66 24.35
N PRO A 336 5.97 -35.40 24.83
CA PRO A 336 6.66 -34.31 24.15
C PRO A 336 8.13 -34.60 23.83
N SER A 337 8.79 -35.50 24.56
CA SER A 337 10.20 -35.85 24.31
C SER A 337 10.43 -36.61 23.01
N LYS A 338 9.36 -37.08 22.36
CA LYS A 338 9.40 -37.69 21.02
C LYS A 338 9.47 -36.66 19.90
N ALA A 339 9.21 -35.39 20.18
CA ALA A 339 9.43 -34.32 19.21
C ALA A 339 10.95 -34.16 18.96
N PRO A 340 11.37 -33.85 17.73
CA PRO A 340 12.75 -33.47 17.47
C PRO A 340 13.15 -32.28 18.36
N ALA A 341 14.35 -32.34 18.94
CA ALA A 341 14.87 -31.23 19.73
C ALA A 341 14.98 -29.96 18.87
N GLN A 342 14.56 -28.82 19.42
CA GLN A 342 14.51 -27.53 18.74
C GLN A 342 14.98 -26.41 19.65
N ASP A 343 15.38 -25.30 19.05
CA ASP A 343 15.68 -24.05 19.74
C ASP A 343 14.42 -23.18 19.87
N TRP A 344 14.03 -22.95 21.11
CA TRP A 344 12.86 -22.18 21.48
C TRP A 344 13.24 -20.83 22.07
N LEU A 345 12.55 -19.78 21.61
CA LEU A 345 12.49 -18.49 22.27
C LEU A 345 11.09 -18.29 22.84
N VAL A 346 10.98 -18.18 24.17
CA VAL A 346 9.68 -18.10 24.87
C VAL A 346 9.56 -16.77 25.60
N PHE A 347 8.65 -15.91 25.14
CA PHE A 347 8.31 -14.66 25.81
C PHE A 347 7.28 -14.95 26.90
N LEU A 348 7.63 -14.70 28.16
CA LEU A 348 6.87 -15.12 29.34
C LEU A 348 5.77 -14.14 29.74
N ASP A 349 4.57 -14.64 29.97
CA ASP A 349 3.44 -13.91 30.53
C ASP A 349 3.54 -13.68 32.05
N ASP A 350 2.60 -12.91 32.58
CA ASP A 350 2.45 -12.65 34.01
C ASP A 350 1.50 -13.66 34.73
N ALA A 351 0.78 -14.51 33.97
CA ALA A 351 -0.13 -15.52 34.51
C ALA A 351 0.58 -16.86 34.83
N GLY A 352 1.84 -17.00 34.42
CA GLY A 352 2.68 -18.19 34.61
C GLY A 352 2.42 -19.33 33.63
N LEU A 353 1.69 -19.09 32.54
CA LEU A 353 1.41 -20.10 31.53
C LEU A 353 2.67 -20.47 30.73
N GLY A 354 3.32 -19.46 30.15
CA GLY A 354 4.55 -19.55 29.36
C GLY A 354 5.72 -20.10 30.17
N ALA A 355 5.78 -19.84 31.48
CA ALA A 355 6.78 -20.45 32.36
C ALA A 355 6.61 -21.98 32.42
N ARG A 356 5.37 -22.46 32.63
CA ARG A 356 5.05 -23.91 32.63
C ARG A 356 5.30 -24.56 31.26
N VAL A 357 4.98 -23.85 30.17
CA VAL A 357 5.28 -24.32 28.81
C VAL A 357 6.79 -24.43 28.58
N ALA A 358 7.56 -23.40 28.96
CA ALA A 358 9.02 -23.41 28.86
C ALA A 358 9.67 -24.55 29.66
N GLU A 359 9.21 -24.78 30.89
CA GLU A 359 9.66 -25.89 31.73
C GLU A 359 9.38 -27.27 31.09
N ARG A 360 8.19 -27.45 30.50
CA ARG A 360 7.82 -28.69 29.82
C ARG A 360 8.62 -28.92 28.53
N LEU A 361 8.86 -27.88 27.75
CA LEU A 361 9.74 -27.95 26.57
C LEU A 361 11.17 -28.34 26.97
N ALA A 362 11.72 -27.72 28.02
CA ALA A 362 13.05 -28.07 28.53
C ALA A 362 13.11 -29.51 29.06
N ALA A 363 12.10 -29.96 29.81
CA ALA A 363 12.00 -31.33 30.31
C ALA A 363 11.87 -32.37 29.19
N ALA A 364 11.33 -31.98 28.04
CA ALA A 364 11.24 -32.80 26.83
C ALA A 364 12.54 -32.82 25.99
N GLY A 365 13.60 -32.12 26.43
CA GLY A 365 14.90 -32.11 25.76
C GLY A 365 15.10 -31.02 24.72
N HIS A 366 14.19 -30.04 24.63
CA HIS A 366 14.40 -28.85 23.81
C HIS A 366 15.35 -27.84 24.48
N ARG A 367 15.98 -26.98 23.69
CA ARG A 367 16.80 -25.86 24.20
C ARG A 367 15.92 -24.62 24.29
N VAL A 368 15.71 -24.08 25.49
CA VAL A 368 14.72 -23.00 25.72
C VAL A 368 15.42 -21.73 26.20
N VAL A 369 15.24 -20.61 25.49
CA VAL A 369 15.57 -19.26 25.95
C VAL A 369 14.27 -18.64 26.45
N ARG A 370 14.28 -18.07 27.64
CA ARG A 370 13.15 -17.33 28.20
C ARG A 370 13.38 -15.83 28.06
N VAL A 371 12.31 -15.08 27.79
CA VAL A 371 12.33 -13.62 27.72
C VAL A 371 11.25 -13.04 28.61
N SER A 372 11.65 -12.22 29.59
CA SER A 372 10.73 -11.44 30.41
C SER A 372 10.73 -9.98 29.97
N SER A 373 9.63 -9.28 30.20
CA SER A 373 9.57 -7.82 30.04
C SER A 373 10.15 -7.15 31.30
N GLY A 374 10.83 -6.01 31.13
CA GLY A 374 11.37 -5.19 32.22
C GLY A 374 12.02 -3.90 31.69
N ASP A 375 12.59 -3.07 32.57
CA ASP A 375 12.96 -1.68 32.21
C ASP A 375 14.33 -1.53 31.51
N SER A 376 15.10 -2.61 31.38
CA SER A 376 16.44 -2.58 30.77
C SER A 376 16.80 -3.91 30.15
N PHE A 377 17.56 -3.86 29.05
CA PHE A 377 18.08 -5.08 28.45
C PHE A 377 19.11 -5.73 29.38
N ALA A 378 18.87 -6.98 29.76
CA ALA A 378 19.78 -7.72 30.62
C ALA A 378 19.76 -9.22 30.29
N LYS A 379 20.95 -9.83 30.26
CA LYS A 379 21.11 -11.29 30.32
C LYS A 379 21.11 -11.70 31.79
N VAL A 380 20.06 -12.37 32.24
CA VAL A 380 19.92 -12.84 33.63
C VAL A 380 20.77 -14.09 33.85
N ASP A 381 20.65 -15.05 32.93
CA ASP A 381 21.45 -16.26 32.86
C ASP A 381 21.58 -16.71 31.37
N ASP A 382 22.15 -17.89 31.11
CA ASP A 382 22.35 -18.38 29.74
C ASP A 382 21.04 -18.70 28.99
N ASP A 383 19.94 -18.88 29.73
CA ASP A 383 18.62 -19.28 29.25
C ASP A 383 17.54 -18.22 29.57
N HIS A 384 17.91 -17.00 29.99
CA HIS A 384 16.96 -15.96 30.39
C HIS A 384 17.45 -14.54 30.12
N TYR A 385 16.64 -13.78 29.39
CA TYR A 385 16.85 -12.37 29.08
C TYR A 385 15.67 -11.50 29.55
N ILE A 386 15.94 -10.22 29.81
CA ILE A 386 14.94 -9.18 30.08
C ILE A 386 15.02 -8.15 28.95
N LEU A 387 13.86 -7.77 28.39
CA LEU A 387 13.75 -6.79 27.30
C LEU A 387 12.83 -5.60 27.68
N PRO A 388 13.28 -4.35 27.42
CA PRO A 388 12.47 -3.13 27.50
C PRO A 388 11.79 -2.81 26.15
N THR A 389 10.53 -3.19 26.00
CA THR A 389 9.76 -3.00 24.76
C THR A 389 9.58 -1.54 24.37
N GLU A 390 9.57 -0.64 25.36
CA GLU A 390 9.44 0.81 25.18
C GLU A 390 10.65 1.46 24.50
N GLN A 391 11.81 0.79 24.52
CA GLN A 391 13.02 1.28 23.85
C GLN A 391 13.01 0.95 22.34
N GLY A 392 11.87 0.48 21.84
CA GLY A 392 11.64 0.20 20.43
C GLY A 392 12.43 -1.01 19.96
N ARG A 393 13.06 -0.87 18.79
CA ARG A 393 13.70 -1.98 18.08
C ARG A 393 15.02 -2.45 18.73
N ALA A 394 15.82 -1.53 19.25
CA ALA A 394 17.21 -1.82 19.64
C ALA A 394 17.39 -3.00 20.62
N PRO A 395 16.52 -3.23 21.63
CA PRO A 395 16.64 -4.39 22.51
C PRO A 395 16.38 -5.73 21.82
N PHE A 396 15.55 -5.76 20.78
CA PHE A 396 15.32 -6.96 19.98
C PHE A 396 16.55 -7.27 19.13
N ASP A 397 17.19 -6.27 18.53
CA ASP A 397 18.45 -6.44 17.81
C ASP A 397 19.54 -6.97 18.76
N ALA A 398 19.65 -6.42 19.98
CA ALA A 398 20.58 -6.89 21.00
C ALA A 398 20.30 -8.34 21.44
N LEU A 399 19.03 -8.72 21.60
CA LEU A 399 18.64 -10.10 21.91
C LEU A 399 19.07 -11.05 20.79
N ILE A 400 18.70 -10.76 19.54
CA ILE A 400 19.02 -11.63 18.40
C ILE A 400 20.54 -11.74 18.20
N ALA A 401 21.28 -10.65 18.35
CA ALA A 401 22.75 -10.68 18.32
C ALA A 401 23.34 -11.59 19.42
N ALA A 402 22.89 -11.45 20.67
CA ALA A 402 23.36 -12.28 21.78
C ALA A 402 23.03 -13.77 21.59
N LEU A 403 21.86 -14.08 21.03
CA LEU A 403 21.49 -15.45 20.67
C LEU A 403 22.32 -16.00 19.50
N GLY A 404 22.65 -15.16 18.52
CA GLY A 404 23.57 -15.49 17.44
C GLY A 404 24.94 -15.87 17.94
N GLU A 405 25.54 -15.05 18.80
CA GLU A 405 26.84 -15.31 19.42
C GLU A 405 26.87 -16.60 20.26
N ALA A 406 25.75 -16.91 20.93
CA ALA A 406 25.61 -18.13 21.72
C ALA A 406 25.28 -19.38 20.89
N GLY A 407 25.03 -19.26 19.57
CA GLY A 407 24.57 -20.38 18.73
C GLY A 407 23.17 -20.88 19.11
N ARG A 408 22.31 -19.96 19.55
CA ARG A 408 20.98 -20.20 20.13
C ARG A 408 19.85 -19.45 19.41
N LEU A 409 20.05 -19.12 18.14
CA LEU A 409 18.98 -18.52 17.32
C LEU A 409 17.78 -19.47 17.26
N PRO A 410 16.56 -18.96 17.45
CA PRO A 410 15.38 -19.82 17.55
C PRO A 410 15.03 -20.47 16.21
N GLN A 411 14.42 -21.65 16.30
CA GLN A 411 13.64 -22.28 15.22
C GLN A 411 12.13 -22.12 15.48
N ARG A 412 11.78 -21.86 16.73
CA ARG A 412 10.42 -21.66 17.19
C ARG A 412 10.35 -20.53 18.19
N VAL A 413 9.31 -19.72 18.07
CA VAL A 413 9.01 -18.64 19.02
C VAL A 413 7.62 -18.88 19.61
N ALA A 414 7.54 -18.89 20.93
CA ALA A 414 6.27 -18.90 21.66
C ALA A 414 6.11 -17.55 22.39
N HIS A 415 5.15 -16.74 21.96
CA HIS A 415 5.03 -15.37 22.42
C HIS A 415 3.80 -15.18 23.33
N PHE A 416 3.99 -15.15 24.65
CA PHE A 416 2.88 -15.08 25.63
C PHE A 416 2.66 -13.70 26.26
N TRP A 417 3.37 -12.63 25.88
CA TRP A 417 3.24 -11.32 26.56
C TRP A 417 1.83 -10.72 26.59
N LEU A 418 0.94 -11.15 25.69
CA LEU A 418 -0.47 -10.76 25.64
C LEU A 418 -1.42 -11.73 26.36
N VAL A 419 -0.91 -12.79 26.99
CA VAL A 419 -1.63 -13.56 28.00
C VAL A 419 -1.50 -12.79 29.32
N THR A 420 -2.60 -12.21 29.81
CA THR A 420 -2.60 -11.36 30.99
C THR A 420 -3.67 -11.78 31.98
N GLN A 421 -3.30 -11.92 33.26
CA GLN A 421 -4.25 -12.19 34.32
C GLN A 421 -4.95 -10.93 34.83
N GLY A 422 -4.20 -9.82 34.90
CA GLY A 422 -4.71 -8.49 35.27
C GLY A 422 -4.38 -7.48 34.18
N GLU A 423 -4.30 -6.22 34.59
CA GLU A 423 -3.97 -5.08 33.73
C GLU A 423 -2.62 -4.45 34.13
N PRO A 424 -1.52 -5.22 34.21
CA PRO A 424 -0.23 -4.68 34.63
C PRO A 424 0.20 -3.58 33.67
N HIS A 425 0.73 -2.47 34.17
CA HIS A 425 1.38 -1.44 33.37
C HIS A 425 2.31 -0.63 34.25
N ARG A 426 3.32 -0.02 33.64
CA ARG A 426 4.22 0.89 34.34
C ARG A 426 3.50 2.19 34.74
N PRO A 427 3.89 2.83 35.85
CA PRO A 427 3.40 4.17 36.17
C PRO A 427 3.61 5.14 35.00
N GLY A 428 2.57 5.91 34.66
CA GLY A 428 2.61 6.88 33.56
C GLY A 428 2.28 6.30 32.17
N SER A 429 2.06 4.99 32.06
CA SER A 429 1.48 4.36 30.87
C SER A 429 0.05 3.89 31.15
N SER A 430 -0.56 3.17 30.22
CA SER A 430 -1.84 2.47 30.39
C SER A 430 -1.72 1.01 29.98
N PHE A 431 -2.67 0.19 30.42
CA PHE A 431 -2.73 -1.21 30.00
C PHE A 431 -2.88 -1.36 28.49
N PHE A 432 -3.64 -0.46 27.86
CA PHE A 432 -3.76 -0.36 26.40
C PHE A 432 -2.39 -0.20 25.73
N TYR A 433 -1.61 0.82 26.10
CA TYR A 433 -0.31 1.07 25.45
C TYR A 433 0.67 -0.07 25.69
N ARG A 434 0.65 -0.68 26.88
CA ARG A 434 1.41 -1.91 27.13
C ARG A 434 1.02 -3.00 26.13
N ASN A 435 -0.27 -3.23 25.89
CA ASN A 435 -0.70 -4.28 24.95
C ASN A 435 -0.29 -3.97 23.50
N VAL A 436 -0.25 -2.70 23.10
CA VAL A 436 0.31 -2.29 21.79
C VAL A 436 1.82 -2.57 21.73
N GLU A 437 2.57 -2.17 22.76
CA GLU A 437 4.02 -2.39 22.89
C GLU A 437 4.38 -3.90 22.91
N HIS A 438 3.67 -4.69 23.72
CA HIS A 438 3.86 -6.13 23.91
C HIS A 438 3.18 -7.00 22.85
N GLY A 439 2.47 -6.39 21.91
CA GLY A 439 1.73 -7.06 20.86
C GLY A 439 2.28 -6.69 19.51
N PHE A 440 1.67 -5.66 18.91
CA PHE A 440 2.02 -5.21 17.58
C PHE A 440 3.51 -4.87 17.44
N TYR A 441 4.03 -4.00 18.32
CA TYR A 441 5.41 -3.53 18.21
C TYR A 441 6.43 -4.61 18.53
N SER A 442 6.24 -5.41 19.59
CA SER A 442 7.19 -6.48 19.91
C SER A 442 7.32 -7.50 18.77
N LEU A 443 6.20 -7.85 18.13
CA LEU A 443 6.19 -8.80 17.01
C LEU A 443 6.82 -8.18 15.75
N MET A 444 6.55 -6.91 15.45
CA MET A 444 7.20 -6.21 14.35
C MET A 444 8.72 -6.12 14.56
N TRP A 445 9.17 -5.67 15.73
CA TRP A 445 10.59 -5.55 16.06
C TRP A 445 11.30 -6.90 16.09
N LEU A 446 10.66 -7.93 16.62
CA LEU A 446 11.18 -9.29 16.55
C LEU A 446 11.31 -9.76 15.09
N GLY A 447 10.28 -9.52 14.27
CA GLY A 447 10.32 -9.83 12.84
C GLY A 447 11.46 -9.12 12.13
N GLN A 448 11.64 -7.83 12.35
CA GLN A 448 12.72 -7.03 11.76
C GLN A 448 14.10 -7.50 12.22
N ALA A 449 14.29 -7.77 13.52
CA ALA A 449 15.55 -8.26 14.06
C ALA A 449 15.91 -9.66 13.52
N LEU A 450 14.91 -10.55 13.36
CA LEU A 450 15.11 -11.87 12.73
C LEU A 450 15.38 -11.77 11.23
N ALA A 451 14.79 -10.79 10.54
CA ALA A 451 15.03 -10.53 9.13
C ALA A 451 16.46 -10.02 8.90
N GLU A 452 16.94 -9.08 9.72
CA GLU A 452 18.32 -8.58 9.64
C GLU A 452 19.35 -9.68 9.94
N ALA A 453 18.99 -10.65 10.77
CA ALA A 453 19.81 -11.84 11.06
C ALA A 453 19.69 -12.97 10.02
N ASP A 454 18.92 -12.78 8.93
CA ASP A 454 18.65 -13.80 7.90
C ASP A 454 18.09 -15.13 8.48
N ARG A 455 17.25 -15.01 9.51
CA ARG A 455 16.62 -16.15 10.20
C ARG A 455 15.11 -16.21 10.03
N LEU A 456 14.47 -15.12 9.62
CA LEU A 456 13.02 -15.01 9.65
C LEU A 456 12.29 -16.09 8.81
N GLY A 457 12.87 -16.50 7.67
CA GLY A 457 12.31 -17.55 6.81
C GLY A 457 12.38 -18.97 7.39
N ASP A 458 13.18 -19.19 8.44
CA ASP A 458 13.36 -20.50 9.09
C ASP A 458 12.64 -20.59 10.45
N VAL A 459 11.94 -19.53 10.86
CA VAL A 459 11.33 -19.41 12.17
C VAL A 459 9.81 -19.52 12.06
N ALA A 460 9.24 -20.34 12.93
CA ALA A 460 7.80 -20.34 13.18
C ALA A 460 7.48 -19.60 14.48
N VAL A 461 6.52 -18.69 14.42
CA VAL A 461 6.09 -17.86 15.55
C VAL A 461 4.65 -18.20 15.90
N THR A 462 4.39 -18.54 17.17
CA THR A 462 3.04 -18.72 17.70
C THR A 462 2.79 -17.71 18.81
N VAL A 463 1.80 -16.86 18.60
CA VAL A 463 1.43 -15.78 19.53
C VAL A 463 0.20 -16.21 20.33
N PHE A 464 0.30 -16.14 21.66
CA PHE A 464 -0.81 -16.43 22.55
C PHE A 464 -1.38 -15.14 23.14
N THR A 465 -2.71 -15.05 23.11
CA THR A 465 -3.47 -13.94 23.68
C THR A 465 -4.56 -14.46 24.60
N ASN A 466 -5.18 -13.57 25.38
CA ASN A 466 -6.49 -13.82 25.97
C ASN A 466 -7.34 -12.56 25.89
N GLY A 467 -8.58 -12.71 25.42
CA GLY A 467 -9.54 -11.61 25.28
C GLY A 467 -9.33 -10.76 24.02
N ALA A 468 -8.58 -11.27 23.04
CA ALA A 468 -8.36 -10.63 21.74
C ALA A 468 -9.37 -11.07 20.65
N ALA A 469 -10.13 -12.14 20.90
CA ALA A 469 -11.09 -12.69 19.95
C ALA A 469 -12.41 -13.09 20.63
N GLN A 470 -13.52 -12.94 19.89
CA GLN A 470 -14.86 -13.39 20.29
C GLN A 470 -15.26 -14.56 19.39
N VAL A 471 -15.52 -15.73 19.99
CA VAL A 471 -15.92 -16.96 19.29
C VAL A 471 -17.43 -17.10 19.19
N ALA A 472 -18.14 -16.78 20.26
CA ALA A 472 -19.59 -16.79 20.34
C ALA A 472 -20.09 -15.45 20.88
N ASP A 473 -20.62 -15.43 22.09
CA ASP A 473 -21.21 -14.27 22.77
C ASP A 473 -20.40 -13.83 24.00
N GLU A 474 -19.20 -14.39 24.20
CA GLU A 474 -18.33 -13.97 25.29
C GLU A 474 -17.87 -12.51 25.15
N ALA A 475 -17.55 -11.86 26.26
CA ALA A 475 -17.03 -10.50 26.22
C ALA A 475 -15.67 -10.45 25.50
N LEU A 476 -15.42 -9.36 24.79
CA LEU A 476 -14.12 -9.02 24.18
C LEU A 476 -13.48 -7.90 25.00
N PRO A 477 -12.84 -8.20 26.15
CA PRO A 477 -12.40 -7.18 27.10
C PRO A 477 -11.20 -6.36 26.61
N TYR A 478 -10.39 -6.90 25.70
CA TYR A 478 -9.13 -6.30 25.28
C TYR A 478 -8.97 -6.32 23.75
N PRO A 479 -9.84 -5.62 23.00
CA PRO A 479 -9.81 -5.61 21.53
C PRO A 479 -8.48 -5.13 20.97
N GLU A 480 -7.72 -4.30 21.68
CA GLU A 480 -6.40 -3.84 21.27
C GLU A 480 -5.37 -4.98 21.13
N LYS A 481 -5.57 -6.11 21.80
CA LYS A 481 -4.72 -7.29 21.61
C LYS A 481 -4.89 -7.90 20.21
N ALA A 482 -5.97 -7.59 19.50
CA ALA A 482 -6.17 -8.03 18.12
C ALA A 482 -5.23 -7.34 17.11
N LEU A 483 -4.52 -6.28 17.51
CA LEU A 483 -3.53 -5.60 16.67
C LEU A 483 -2.41 -6.53 16.17
N ILE A 484 -2.18 -7.66 16.84
CA ILE A 484 -1.28 -8.71 16.34
C ILE A 484 -1.68 -9.26 14.97
N ALA A 485 -2.93 -9.05 14.54
CA ALA A 485 -3.44 -9.41 13.23
C ALA A 485 -2.57 -8.86 12.08
N GLY A 486 -1.96 -7.69 12.29
CA GLY A 486 -0.97 -7.13 11.38
C GLY A 486 0.26 -8.01 11.24
N PRO A 487 1.17 -8.06 12.25
CA PRO A 487 2.37 -8.87 12.19
C PRO A 487 2.11 -10.35 11.87
N VAL A 488 1.14 -10.98 12.53
CA VAL A 488 0.80 -12.40 12.34
C VAL A 488 0.23 -12.66 10.94
N GLY A 489 -0.54 -11.73 10.37
CA GLY A 489 -1.17 -11.91 9.06
C GLY A 489 -0.29 -11.52 7.88
N VAL A 490 0.61 -10.55 8.06
CA VAL A 490 1.31 -9.90 6.94
C VAL A 490 2.76 -10.37 6.80
N ILE A 491 3.49 -10.61 7.90
CA ILE A 491 4.94 -10.95 7.80
C ILE A 491 5.17 -12.21 6.98
N GLY A 492 4.38 -13.27 7.20
CA GLY A 492 4.48 -14.51 6.42
C GLY A 492 4.07 -14.38 4.95
N ARG A 493 3.39 -13.28 4.57
CA ARG A 493 3.12 -12.94 3.16
C ARG A 493 4.25 -12.14 2.52
N GLU A 494 5.05 -11.44 3.31
CA GLU A 494 6.20 -10.67 2.84
C GLU A 494 7.49 -11.50 2.79
N VAL A 495 7.60 -12.53 3.64
CA VAL A 495 8.81 -13.37 3.76
C VAL A 495 8.44 -14.84 3.63
N GLU A 496 8.90 -15.45 2.55
CA GLU A 496 8.72 -16.88 2.28
C GLU A 496 9.34 -17.74 3.40
N GLY A 497 8.65 -18.83 3.75
CA GLY A 497 9.06 -19.74 4.83
C GLY A 497 8.73 -19.26 6.24
N SER A 498 8.48 -17.96 6.45
CA SER A 498 8.11 -17.44 7.77
C SER A 498 6.65 -17.78 8.12
N LEU A 499 6.45 -18.58 9.17
CA LEU A 499 5.12 -19.09 9.54
C LEU A 499 4.64 -18.48 10.85
N TRP A 500 3.49 -17.81 10.80
CA TRP A 500 2.94 -17.06 11.92
C TRP A 500 1.54 -17.54 12.28
N ALA A 501 1.34 -17.87 13.54
CA ALA A 501 0.07 -18.32 14.07
C ALA A 501 -0.33 -17.51 15.31
N SER A 502 -1.63 -17.45 15.58
CA SER A 502 -2.16 -16.89 16.83
C SER A 502 -3.20 -17.81 17.45
N VAL A 503 -3.19 -17.86 18.78
CA VAL A 503 -4.13 -18.65 19.59
C VAL A 503 -4.66 -17.80 20.73
N ASP A 504 -5.95 -17.48 20.71
CA ASP A 504 -6.60 -16.77 21.80
C ASP A 504 -7.17 -17.75 22.84
N LEU A 505 -6.82 -17.55 24.11
CA LEU A 505 -7.06 -18.48 25.19
C LEU A 505 -8.23 -18.04 26.07
N ASP A 506 -9.03 -19.02 26.49
CA ASP A 506 -9.99 -18.86 27.59
C ASP A 506 -9.28 -18.88 28.94
N LEU A 507 -8.57 -17.80 29.27
CA LEU A 507 -7.89 -17.67 30.55
C LEU A 507 -8.93 -17.48 31.68
N PRO A 508 -8.93 -18.34 32.72
CA PRO A 508 -9.93 -18.31 33.77
C PRO A 508 -9.98 -16.96 34.50
N GLY A 509 -11.19 -16.39 34.60
CA GLY A 509 -11.44 -15.11 35.29
C GLY A 509 -11.28 -13.87 34.41
N VAL A 510 -10.91 -14.02 33.14
CA VAL A 510 -10.83 -12.91 32.17
C VAL A 510 -11.89 -13.07 31.08
N VAL A 511 -11.79 -14.12 30.25
CA VAL A 511 -12.68 -14.33 29.10
C VAL A 511 -13.97 -15.02 29.55
N SER A 512 -13.88 -16.23 30.12
CA SER A 512 -15.01 -16.87 30.77
C SER A 512 -15.13 -16.47 32.24
N LYS A 513 -16.28 -15.89 32.61
CA LYS A 513 -16.70 -15.72 34.03
C LYS A 513 -17.12 -17.04 34.67
N ARG A 514 -17.29 -18.11 33.87
CA ARG A 514 -17.68 -19.44 34.34
C ARG A 514 -16.46 -20.22 34.83
N TRP A 515 -16.17 -20.10 36.12
CA TRP A 515 -15.35 -21.10 36.80
C TRP A 515 -16.00 -22.48 36.68
N LYS A 516 -15.27 -23.49 36.20
CA LYS A 516 -15.68 -24.89 36.46
C LYS A 516 -15.65 -25.11 37.97
N ARG A 517 -16.82 -25.05 38.62
CA ARG A 517 -16.99 -25.30 40.06
C ARG A 517 -16.25 -26.60 40.43
N GLY A 518 -15.25 -26.50 41.30
CA GLY A 518 -14.50 -27.63 41.84
C GLY A 518 -13.08 -27.86 41.28
N VAL A 519 -12.65 -27.16 40.23
CA VAL A 519 -11.27 -27.25 39.71
C VAL A 519 -10.48 -25.98 40.07
N GLY A 520 -9.40 -26.12 40.84
CA GLY A 520 -8.55 -24.99 41.23
C GLY A 520 -7.91 -24.28 40.02
N ARG A 521 -7.62 -22.97 40.15
CA ARG A 521 -7.01 -22.14 39.10
C ARG A 521 -5.72 -22.76 38.53
N GLU A 522 -4.87 -23.26 39.42
CA GLU A 522 -3.62 -23.96 39.06
C GLU A 522 -3.85 -25.11 38.08
N ALA A 523 -4.83 -25.97 38.36
CA ALA A 523 -5.15 -27.10 37.48
C ALA A 523 -5.72 -26.66 36.11
N GLN A 524 -6.36 -25.49 36.04
CA GLN A 524 -6.85 -24.93 34.78
C GLN A 524 -5.71 -24.32 33.95
N ILE A 525 -4.78 -23.60 34.58
CA ILE A 525 -3.56 -23.10 33.93
C ILE A 525 -2.72 -24.30 33.43
N GLU A 526 -2.64 -25.37 34.22
CA GLU A 526 -1.93 -26.59 33.83
C GLU A 526 -2.54 -27.28 32.59
N ALA A 527 -3.87 -27.29 32.51
CA ALA A 527 -4.58 -27.80 31.33
C ALA A 527 -4.34 -26.91 30.10
N LEU A 528 -4.36 -25.59 30.27
CA LEU A 528 -4.03 -24.64 29.19
C LEU A 528 -2.57 -24.77 28.75
N ALA A 529 -1.63 -25.01 29.67
CA ALA A 529 -0.23 -25.27 29.33
C ALA A 529 -0.09 -26.53 28.48
N GLY A 530 -0.92 -27.56 28.72
CA GLY A 530 -0.99 -28.76 27.88
C GLY A 530 -1.48 -28.44 26.46
N ALA A 531 -2.58 -27.69 26.34
CA ALA A 531 -3.12 -27.31 25.05
C ALA A 531 -2.20 -26.36 24.26
N ALA A 532 -1.57 -25.39 24.93
CA ALA A 532 -0.58 -24.51 24.31
C ALA A 532 0.65 -25.30 23.80
N LEU A 533 1.10 -26.30 24.58
CA LEU A 533 2.19 -27.17 24.17
C LEU A 533 1.82 -28.02 22.94
N GLU A 534 0.56 -28.48 22.86
CA GLU A 534 0.04 -29.18 21.67
C GLU A 534 0.10 -28.29 20.42
N GLU A 535 -0.33 -27.02 20.51
CA GLU A 535 -0.23 -26.07 19.37
C GLU A 535 1.23 -25.81 18.97
N LEU A 536 2.14 -25.75 19.94
CA LEU A 536 3.56 -25.43 19.72
C LEU A 536 4.35 -26.60 19.11
N LEU A 537 4.00 -27.84 19.47
CA LEU A 537 4.66 -29.05 18.94
C LEU A 537 4.03 -29.56 17.65
N ALA A 538 2.90 -28.98 17.22
CA ALA A 538 2.33 -29.27 15.91
C ALA A 538 3.27 -28.83 14.77
N PRO A 539 3.13 -29.44 13.57
CA PRO A 539 3.80 -28.93 12.37
C PRO A 539 3.49 -27.43 12.18
N PRO A 540 4.50 -26.58 11.97
CA PRO A 540 4.27 -25.16 11.77
C PRO A 540 3.37 -24.88 10.57
N ARG A 541 2.42 -23.97 10.76
CA ARG A 541 1.58 -23.41 9.70
C ARG A 541 1.01 -22.07 10.13
N ALA A 542 0.55 -21.28 9.16
CA ALA A 542 -0.16 -20.04 9.45
C ALA A 542 -1.63 -20.30 9.78
N TYR A 543 -2.11 -19.77 10.91
CA TYR A 543 -3.51 -19.87 11.32
C TYR A 543 -3.91 -18.88 12.42
N ARG A 544 -5.22 -18.74 12.60
CA ARG A 544 -5.81 -18.03 13.74
C ARG A 544 -6.78 -18.97 14.45
N ALA A 545 -6.49 -19.27 15.71
CA ALA A 545 -7.29 -20.18 16.51
C ALA A 545 -7.74 -19.54 17.83
N ALA A 546 -8.75 -20.15 18.43
CA ALA A 546 -9.19 -19.83 19.77
C ALA A 546 -9.47 -21.12 20.55
N LEU A 547 -9.02 -21.17 21.80
CA LEU A 547 -9.34 -22.23 22.73
C LEU A 547 -10.46 -21.74 23.65
N ARG A 548 -11.62 -22.40 23.60
CA ARG A 548 -12.79 -22.08 24.43
C ARG A 548 -13.35 -23.33 25.09
N ALA A 549 -13.50 -23.30 26.41
CA ALA A 549 -14.04 -24.44 27.18
C ALA A 549 -13.40 -25.81 26.85
N GLY A 550 -12.10 -25.84 26.53
CA GLY A 550 -11.36 -27.05 26.16
C GLY A 550 -11.58 -27.55 24.73
N LYS A 551 -12.17 -26.72 23.85
CA LYS A 551 -12.29 -26.99 22.41
C LYS A 551 -11.47 -25.98 21.63
N ARG A 552 -10.87 -26.44 20.54
CA ARG A 552 -10.14 -25.62 19.58
C ARG A 552 -11.04 -25.23 18.42
N PHE A 553 -11.03 -23.95 18.11
CA PHE A 553 -11.72 -23.36 16.98
C PHE A 553 -10.71 -22.66 16.08
N GLU A 554 -10.90 -22.74 14.78
CA GLU A 554 -10.10 -22.03 13.79
C GLU A 554 -10.97 -21.00 13.06
N GLN A 555 -10.43 -19.81 12.84
CA GLN A 555 -11.14 -18.75 12.14
C GLN A 555 -11.26 -19.09 10.66
N THR A 556 -12.44 -18.87 10.11
CA THR A 556 -12.79 -19.06 8.69
C THR A 556 -13.68 -17.89 8.25
N TYR A 557 -13.85 -17.71 6.95
CA TYR A 557 -14.85 -16.77 6.41
C TYR A 557 -15.92 -17.57 5.70
N ARG A 558 -17.18 -17.23 5.96
CA ARG A 558 -18.33 -17.81 5.27
C ARG A 558 -19.17 -16.70 4.65
N GLN A 559 -19.68 -16.96 3.46
CA GLN A 559 -20.68 -16.09 2.84
C GLN A 559 -21.93 -16.08 3.73
N ALA A 560 -22.48 -14.89 3.93
CA ALA A 560 -23.68 -14.63 4.70
C ALA A 560 -24.50 -13.61 3.93
N PRO A 561 -25.53 -14.05 3.18
CA PRO A 561 -26.31 -13.15 2.34
C PRO A 561 -26.85 -11.95 3.15
N LEU A 562 -26.79 -10.76 2.55
CA LEU A 562 -27.37 -9.57 3.15
C LEU A 562 -28.90 -9.74 3.21
N GLY A 563 -29.48 -9.59 4.40
CA GLY A 563 -30.92 -9.63 4.58
C GLY A 563 -31.60 -8.34 4.11
N GLU A 564 -32.94 -8.30 4.19
CA GLU A 564 -33.69 -7.07 3.95
C GLU A 564 -33.24 -5.93 4.88
N ALA A 565 -33.10 -4.73 4.32
CA ALA A 565 -32.69 -3.54 5.06
C ALA A 565 -33.69 -3.24 6.20
N GLN A 566 -33.20 -3.21 7.44
CA GLN A 566 -34.04 -3.01 8.63
C GLN A 566 -34.30 -1.53 8.98
N GLY A 567 -33.81 -0.59 8.16
CA GLY A 567 -34.01 0.86 8.39
C GLY A 567 -33.31 1.37 9.65
N ALA A 568 -32.00 1.15 9.76
CA ALA A 568 -31.21 1.61 10.91
C ALA A 568 -31.09 3.15 11.00
N PHE A 569 -31.26 3.84 9.87
CA PHE A 569 -31.27 5.30 9.80
C PHE A 569 -32.70 5.84 10.01
N LYS A 570 -32.82 6.90 10.81
CA LYS A 570 -34.08 7.54 11.16
C LYS A 570 -34.33 8.72 10.23
N PRO A 571 -35.54 8.86 9.65
CA PRO A 571 -35.91 10.05 8.91
C PRO A 571 -35.74 11.32 9.76
N GLY A 572 -35.03 12.31 9.23
CA GLY A 572 -34.71 13.55 9.95
C GLY A 572 -33.71 13.39 11.12
N GLY A 573 -33.08 12.23 11.26
CA GLY A 573 -32.05 11.98 12.28
C GLY A 573 -30.76 12.75 12.02
N THR A 574 -29.91 12.89 13.04
CA THR A 574 -28.63 13.61 12.95
C THR A 574 -27.46 12.63 12.99
N TYR A 575 -26.57 12.69 11.99
CA TYR A 575 -25.44 11.77 11.82
C TYR A 575 -24.11 12.51 11.69
N LEU A 576 -23.15 12.14 12.53
CA LEU A 576 -21.77 12.62 12.45
C LEU A 576 -20.92 11.64 11.62
N ILE A 577 -20.28 12.12 10.56
CA ILE A 577 -19.42 11.33 9.67
C ILE A 577 -17.98 11.82 9.79
N THR A 578 -17.09 10.98 10.32
CA THR A 578 -15.64 11.26 10.33
C THR A 578 -15.02 10.89 8.99
N GLY A 579 -13.99 11.62 8.55
CA GLY A 579 -13.49 11.47 7.18
C GLY A 579 -14.49 11.94 6.14
N GLY A 580 -15.37 12.89 6.50
CA GLY A 580 -16.55 13.26 5.73
C GLY A 580 -16.27 13.82 4.33
N LEU A 581 -15.07 14.34 4.08
CA LEU A 581 -14.64 14.79 2.75
C LEU A 581 -13.98 13.66 1.91
N GLY A 582 -13.85 12.45 2.44
CA GLY A 582 -13.41 11.27 1.69
C GLY A 582 -14.52 10.71 0.78
N GLY A 583 -14.17 9.88 -0.20
CA GLY A 583 -15.14 9.34 -1.16
C GLY A 583 -16.31 8.58 -0.51
N ILE A 584 -16.01 7.73 0.47
CA ILE A 584 -17.01 6.98 1.25
C ILE A 584 -17.90 7.94 2.05
N GLY A 585 -17.29 8.90 2.77
CA GLY A 585 -18.01 9.87 3.59
C GLY A 585 -18.98 10.73 2.76
N GLN A 586 -18.56 11.16 1.57
CA GLN A 586 -19.40 11.91 0.64
C GLN A 586 -20.58 11.06 0.11
N ALA A 587 -20.33 9.80 -0.24
CA ALA A 587 -21.39 8.90 -0.71
C ALA A 587 -22.47 8.69 0.36
N LEU A 588 -22.06 8.39 1.60
CA LEU A 588 -22.99 8.22 2.72
C LEU A 588 -23.72 9.52 3.06
N ALA A 589 -23.03 10.66 3.02
CA ALA A 589 -23.64 11.98 3.25
C ALA A 589 -24.74 12.27 2.22
N ARG A 590 -24.48 11.98 0.95
CA ARG A 590 -25.45 12.11 -0.14
C ARG A 590 -26.70 11.27 0.13
N ASP A 591 -26.51 9.99 0.40
CA ASP A 591 -27.63 9.05 0.58
C ASP A 591 -28.45 9.39 1.84
N LEU A 592 -27.81 9.84 2.92
CA LEU A 592 -28.51 10.30 4.14
C LEU A 592 -29.30 11.60 3.94
N LEU A 593 -28.77 12.56 3.18
CA LEU A 593 -29.48 13.79 2.85
C LEU A 593 -30.69 13.50 1.96
N GLU A 594 -30.51 12.66 0.94
CA GLU A 594 -31.52 12.39 -0.09
C GLU A 594 -32.62 11.42 0.39
N GLU A 595 -32.24 10.28 0.96
CA GLU A 595 -33.19 9.21 1.28
C GLU A 595 -33.85 9.40 2.65
N GLN A 596 -33.12 9.96 3.61
CA GLN A 596 -33.58 10.09 5.00
C GLN A 596 -33.95 11.53 5.38
N GLY A 597 -33.63 12.53 4.55
CA GLY A 597 -33.77 13.94 4.92
C GLY A 597 -33.04 14.27 6.23
N ALA A 598 -31.92 13.60 6.48
CA ALA A 598 -31.17 13.67 7.72
C ALA A 598 -30.39 14.99 7.87
N ASN A 599 -29.99 15.31 9.09
CA ASN A 599 -28.97 16.33 9.36
C ASN A 599 -27.59 15.66 9.33
N VAL A 600 -26.70 16.13 8.46
CA VAL A 600 -25.36 15.55 8.29
C VAL A 600 -24.30 16.50 8.83
N VAL A 601 -23.48 15.99 9.74
CA VAL A 601 -22.30 16.68 10.28
C VAL A 601 -21.06 15.96 9.78
N LEU A 602 -20.24 16.64 9.00
CA LEU A 602 -18.99 16.12 8.46
C LEU A 602 -17.81 16.61 9.29
N LEU A 603 -16.91 15.70 9.66
CA LEU A 603 -15.65 16.00 10.32
C LEU A 603 -14.47 15.60 9.43
N GLY A 604 -13.51 16.49 9.27
CA GLY A 604 -12.25 16.19 8.60
C GLY A 604 -11.16 17.21 8.89
N ARG A 605 -9.90 16.85 8.62
CA ARG A 605 -8.71 17.67 8.93
C ARG A 605 -8.48 18.84 7.98
N THR A 606 -9.06 18.82 6.78
CA THR A 606 -8.80 19.81 5.74
C THR A 606 -9.44 21.15 6.07
N ALA A 607 -8.64 22.12 6.52
CA ALA A 607 -9.12 23.48 6.72
C ALA A 607 -9.58 24.10 5.39
N LEU A 608 -10.81 24.62 5.36
CA LEU A 608 -11.37 25.30 4.20
C LEU A 608 -11.43 26.81 4.47
N PRO A 609 -11.18 27.66 3.45
CA PRO A 609 -11.31 29.09 3.61
C PRO A 609 -12.77 29.50 3.86
N PRO A 610 -13.03 30.74 4.31
CA PRO A 610 -14.38 31.25 4.46
C PRO A 610 -15.20 31.09 3.17
N ARG A 611 -16.50 30.80 3.30
CA ARG A 611 -17.42 30.56 2.17
C ARG A 611 -17.35 31.63 1.08
N ALA A 612 -17.25 32.90 1.48
CA ALA A 612 -17.17 34.04 0.56
C ALA A 612 -15.95 34.00 -0.36
N GLU A 613 -14.92 33.22 -0.03
CA GLU A 613 -13.67 33.11 -0.79
C GLU A 613 -13.60 31.83 -1.63
N TRP A 614 -14.62 30.97 -1.61
CA TRP A 614 -14.57 29.67 -2.27
C TRP A 614 -14.39 29.77 -3.78
N GLU A 615 -15.16 30.62 -4.47
CA GLU A 615 -15.03 30.81 -5.92
C GLU A 615 -13.61 31.28 -6.30
N ARG A 616 -13.10 32.29 -5.58
CA ARG A 616 -11.74 32.80 -5.76
C ARG A 616 -10.69 31.70 -5.54
N THR A 617 -10.86 30.89 -4.50
CA THR A 617 -9.95 29.80 -4.15
C THR A 617 -9.97 28.70 -5.22
N LEU A 618 -11.14 28.31 -5.73
CA LEU A 618 -11.29 27.32 -6.80
C LEU A 618 -10.66 27.77 -8.11
N HIS A 619 -10.61 29.08 -8.40
CA HIS A 619 -9.90 29.61 -9.57
C HIS A 619 -8.38 29.62 -9.41
N GLN A 620 -7.85 29.62 -8.18
CA GLN A 620 -6.43 29.68 -7.89
C GLN A 620 -5.80 28.30 -7.72
N LEU A 621 -6.54 27.36 -7.15
CA LEU A 621 -6.09 26.00 -6.91
C LEU A 621 -6.36 25.10 -8.11
N TRP A 622 -5.45 24.16 -8.34
CA TRP A 622 -5.66 23.11 -9.34
C TRP A 622 -6.74 22.12 -8.86
N PRO A 623 -7.45 21.42 -9.76
CA PRO A 623 -8.65 20.66 -9.38
C PRO A 623 -8.47 19.55 -8.34
N GLY A 624 -7.30 18.88 -8.31
CA GLY A 624 -7.02 17.83 -7.33
C GLY A 624 -6.34 18.34 -6.05
N ASP A 625 -6.28 19.64 -5.80
CA ASP A 625 -5.88 20.13 -4.49
C ASP A 625 -6.89 19.66 -3.41
N PRO A 626 -6.47 19.17 -2.23
CA PRO A 626 -7.37 18.71 -1.18
C PRO A 626 -8.41 19.76 -0.75
N VAL A 627 -8.04 21.04 -0.72
CA VAL A 627 -8.95 22.14 -0.38
C VAL A 627 -9.95 22.35 -1.51
N ALA A 628 -9.50 22.35 -2.77
CA ALA A 628 -10.38 22.49 -3.93
C ALA A 628 -11.39 21.33 -4.04
N ARG A 629 -10.94 20.08 -3.78
CA ARG A 629 -11.84 18.91 -3.71
C ARG A 629 -12.85 19.05 -2.58
N GLY A 630 -12.39 19.45 -1.39
CA GLY A 630 -13.26 19.64 -0.23
C GLY A 630 -14.35 20.68 -0.47
N ILE A 631 -13.99 21.84 -1.04
CA ILE A 631 -14.95 22.88 -1.43
C ILE A 631 -15.99 22.33 -2.42
N ARG A 632 -15.56 21.67 -3.50
CA ARG A 632 -16.49 21.11 -4.50
C ARG A 632 -17.43 20.05 -3.92
N ALA A 633 -16.91 19.19 -3.04
CA ALA A 633 -17.70 18.17 -2.37
C ALA A 633 -18.80 18.80 -1.50
N LEU A 634 -18.46 19.80 -0.69
CA LEU A 634 -19.45 20.51 0.13
C LEU A 634 -20.48 21.25 -0.71
N MET A 635 -20.06 21.95 -1.77
CA MET A 635 -20.99 22.63 -2.69
C MET A 635 -21.97 21.63 -3.33
N ALA A 636 -21.49 20.44 -3.72
CA ALA A 636 -22.33 19.40 -4.31
C ALA A 636 -23.36 18.86 -3.30
N LEU A 637 -22.94 18.58 -2.06
CA LEU A 637 -23.84 18.11 -1.00
C LEU A 637 -24.86 19.18 -0.59
N GLU A 638 -24.44 20.45 -0.47
CA GLU A 638 -25.34 21.57 -0.15
C GLU A 638 -26.40 21.80 -1.24
N ALA A 639 -26.06 21.58 -2.51
CA ALA A 639 -26.98 21.76 -3.62
C ALA A 639 -28.15 20.75 -3.60
N MET A 640 -28.00 19.63 -2.89
CA MET A 640 -29.06 18.64 -2.71
C MET A 640 -30.17 19.11 -1.76
N GLY A 641 -29.90 20.15 -0.97
CA GLY A 641 -30.75 20.55 0.14
C GLY A 641 -30.56 19.66 1.38
N GLY A 642 -31.16 20.06 2.49
CA GLY A 642 -30.96 19.42 3.80
C GLY A 642 -29.94 20.17 4.67
N ALA A 643 -29.83 19.74 5.93
CA ALA A 643 -28.97 20.39 6.90
C ALA A 643 -27.56 19.76 6.88
N LEU A 644 -26.57 20.52 6.40
CA LEU A 644 -25.18 20.10 6.33
C LEU A 644 -24.28 21.05 7.15
N ARG A 645 -23.40 20.45 7.96
CA ARG A 645 -22.32 21.16 8.65
C ARG A 645 -20.98 20.47 8.41
N TYR A 646 -19.93 21.26 8.22
CA TYR A 646 -18.56 20.76 8.15
C TYR A 646 -17.73 21.38 9.26
N HIS A 647 -17.15 20.54 10.10
CA HIS A 647 -16.20 20.94 11.14
C HIS A 647 -14.80 20.49 10.78
N VAL A 648 -13.85 21.41 10.97
CA VAL A 648 -12.43 21.10 10.91
C VAL A 648 -11.99 20.56 12.27
N GLY A 649 -11.32 19.41 12.25
CA GLY A 649 -10.79 18.77 13.44
C GLY A 649 -10.13 17.43 13.15
N ASP A 650 -9.25 17.01 14.05
CA ASP A 650 -8.78 15.64 14.11
C ASP A 650 -9.74 14.83 15.00
N VAL A 651 -10.05 13.60 14.58
CA VAL A 651 -10.89 12.68 15.37
C VAL A 651 -10.18 12.24 16.65
N THR A 652 -8.85 12.36 16.73
CA THR A 652 -8.10 12.07 17.95
C THR A 652 -8.18 13.20 18.99
N ASP A 653 -8.62 14.40 18.61
CA ASP A 653 -8.79 15.53 19.51
C ASP A 653 -10.14 15.46 20.24
N ILE A 654 -10.12 14.88 21.44
CA ILE A 654 -11.29 14.71 22.30
C ILE A 654 -11.93 16.05 22.65
N ALA A 655 -11.14 17.11 22.89
CA ALA A 655 -11.68 18.41 23.26
C ALA A 655 -12.47 18.99 22.08
N ARG A 656 -11.90 18.92 20.87
CA ARG A 656 -12.57 19.38 19.66
C ARG A 656 -13.81 18.54 19.34
N LEU A 657 -13.76 17.22 19.52
CA LEU A 657 -14.93 16.36 19.34
C LEU A 657 -16.06 16.70 20.31
N ARG A 658 -15.76 17.03 21.58
CA ARG A 658 -16.77 17.47 22.56
C ARG A 658 -17.44 18.77 22.15
N GLU A 659 -16.65 19.74 21.66
CA GLU A 659 -17.17 20.99 21.13
C GLU A 659 -18.11 20.73 19.95
N ILE A 660 -17.68 19.94 18.97
CA ILE A 660 -18.50 19.59 17.80
C ILE A 660 -19.79 18.88 18.23
N ALA A 661 -19.71 17.95 19.18
CA ALA A 661 -20.90 17.27 19.69
C ALA A 661 -21.86 18.23 20.41
N ALA A 662 -21.35 19.22 21.15
CA ALA A 662 -22.17 20.24 21.79
C ALA A 662 -22.82 21.19 20.78
N GLU A 663 -22.04 21.72 19.82
CA GLU A 663 -22.50 22.57 18.71
C GLU A 663 -23.59 21.85 17.91
N THR A 664 -23.37 20.57 17.58
CA THR A 664 -24.32 19.73 16.86
C THR A 664 -25.62 19.54 17.65
N ARG A 665 -25.54 19.37 18.98
CA ARG A 665 -26.72 19.19 19.82
C ARG A 665 -27.52 20.47 19.98
N GLU A 666 -26.85 21.60 20.05
CA GLU A 666 -27.49 22.92 20.10
C GLU A 666 -28.24 23.20 18.78
N GLU A 667 -27.65 22.83 17.64
CA GLU A 667 -28.24 23.11 16.34
C GLU A 667 -29.33 22.09 15.91
N PHE A 668 -29.05 20.80 16.05
CA PHE A 668 -29.88 19.71 15.49
C PHE A 668 -30.52 18.80 16.54
N GLY A 669 -30.31 19.07 17.84
CA GLY A 669 -30.88 18.27 18.92
C GLY A 669 -30.12 16.99 19.20
N THR A 670 -30.73 15.82 19.03
CA THR A 670 -30.07 14.54 19.39
C THR A 670 -29.16 14.08 18.26
N ILE A 671 -27.96 13.57 18.58
CA ILE A 671 -27.09 12.88 17.63
C ILE A 671 -27.50 11.41 17.62
N ASN A 672 -28.06 10.94 16.51
CA ASN A 672 -28.59 9.58 16.39
C ASN A 672 -27.51 8.57 16.07
N GLY A 673 -26.48 8.94 15.33
CA GLY A 673 -25.40 8.01 15.04
C GLY A 673 -24.10 8.65 14.60
N VAL A 674 -23.05 7.84 14.69
CA VAL A 674 -21.71 8.17 14.21
C VAL A 674 -21.30 7.16 13.15
N ILE A 675 -20.81 7.66 12.03
CA ILE A 675 -20.22 6.86 10.95
C ILE A 675 -18.74 7.21 10.90
N HIS A 676 -17.90 6.28 11.30
CA HIS A 676 -16.47 6.46 11.35
C HIS A 676 -15.80 5.98 10.07
N ALA A 677 -15.55 6.89 9.14
CA ALA A 677 -14.87 6.63 7.86
C ALA A 677 -13.50 7.33 7.76
N ALA A 678 -13.00 7.91 8.86
CA ALA A 678 -11.64 8.42 8.91
C ALA A 678 -10.62 7.26 8.85
N GLY A 679 -9.60 7.42 8.01
CA GLY A 679 -8.53 6.46 7.85
C GLY A 679 -7.30 7.09 7.20
N ALA A 680 -6.17 6.44 7.40
CA ALA A 680 -4.93 6.72 6.71
C ALA A 680 -4.36 5.40 6.19
N ILE A 681 -3.65 5.47 5.07
CA ILE A 681 -2.96 4.35 4.44
C ILE A 681 -1.55 4.84 4.17
N ASP A 682 -0.57 4.01 4.51
CA ASP A 682 0.85 4.26 4.28
C ASP A 682 1.51 2.92 3.93
N ASP A 683 1.19 2.34 2.77
CA ASP A 683 1.66 1.00 2.46
C ASP A 683 3.18 0.97 2.25
N ALA A 684 3.86 0.11 3.01
CA ALA A 684 5.30 -0.12 2.91
C ALA A 684 5.66 -1.49 3.50
N PRO A 685 6.72 -2.16 3.00
CA PRO A 685 7.19 -3.41 3.58
C PRO A 685 7.43 -3.29 5.09
N PHE A 686 7.11 -4.35 5.85
CA PHE A 686 7.24 -4.31 7.30
C PHE A 686 8.68 -4.02 7.75
N ALA A 687 9.68 -4.41 6.95
CA ALA A 687 11.10 -4.15 7.20
C ALA A 687 11.46 -2.66 7.21
N THR A 688 10.67 -1.82 6.55
CA THR A 688 10.88 -0.36 6.46
C THR A 688 9.97 0.44 7.38
N LYS A 689 9.01 -0.22 8.04
CA LYS A 689 8.10 0.43 8.97
C LYS A 689 8.82 0.86 10.25
N ASP A 690 8.44 2.03 10.74
CA ASP A 690 8.84 2.56 12.02
C ASP A 690 7.62 2.88 12.89
N ALA A 691 7.85 3.23 14.15
CA ALA A 691 6.74 3.53 15.07
C ALA A 691 5.91 4.73 14.59
N ALA A 692 6.54 5.77 14.03
CA ALA A 692 5.85 6.99 13.65
C ALA A 692 4.89 6.78 12.46
N SER A 693 5.32 6.02 11.45
CA SER A 693 4.49 5.63 10.32
C SER A 693 3.33 4.73 10.75
N CYS A 694 3.56 3.78 11.66
CA CYS A 694 2.49 2.94 12.21
C CYS A 694 1.46 3.75 13.02
N GLU A 695 1.92 4.64 13.91
CA GLU A 695 1.03 5.50 14.70
C GLU A 695 0.16 6.40 13.80
N ALA A 696 0.71 6.93 12.70
CA ALA A 696 -0.06 7.75 11.76
C ALA A 696 -1.23 6.96 11.10
N VAL A 697 -1.07 5.65 10.91
CA VAL A 697 -2.13 4.74 10.42
C VAL A 697 -3.11 4.37 11.53
N PHE A 698 -2.60 4.15 12.74
CA PHE A 698 -3.38 3.81 13.94
C PHE A 698 -4.27 4.96 14.39
N ASP A 699 -3.78 6.19 14.35
CA ASP A 699 -4.43 7.37 14.92
C ASP A 699 -5.91 7.50 14.55
N PRO A 700 -6.32 7.54 13.27
CA PRO A 700 -7.72 7.71 12.94
C PRO A 700 -8.58 6.49 13.33
N LYS A 701 -8.05 5.27 13.36
CA LYS A 701 -8.83 4.03 13.55
C LYS A 701 -8.85 3.52 14.99
N ILE A 702 -7.80 3.76 15.75
CA ILE A 702 -7.63 3.28 17.11
C ILE A 702 -7.85 4.43 18.08
N ASN A 703 -6.96 5.42 18.06
CA ASN A 703 -7.07 6.58 18.95
C ASN A 703 -8.35 7.39 18.66
N GLY A 704 -8.75 7.48 17.38
CA GLY A 704 -9.99 8.10 16.94
C GLY A 704 -11.24 7.39 17.46
N VAL A 705 -11.28 6.06 17.42
CA VAL A 705 -12.43 5.29 17.98
C VAL A 705 -12.49 5.42 19.51
N ARG A 706 -11.33 5.41 20.19
CA ARG A 706 -11.28 5.66 21.64
C ARG A 706 -11.77 7.07 22.01
N ALA A 707 -11.42 8.07 21.20
CA ALA A 707 -11.93 9.42 21.38
C ALA A 707 -13.45 9.50 21.15
N LEU A 708 -13.97 8.78 20.14
CA LEU A 708 -15.41 8.66 19.92
C LEU A 708 -16.12 7.98 21.09
N GLU A 709 -15.57 6.91 21.65
CA GLU A 709 -16.13 6.22 22.83
C GLU A 709 -16.19 7.16 24.05
N GLU A 710 -15.16 7.98 24.28
CA GLU A 710 -15.15 8.93 25.39
C GLU A 710 -16.18 10.06 25.23
N VAL A 711 -16.46 10.49 24.00
CA VAL A 711 -17.44 11.55 23.69
C VAL A 711 -18.86 11.02 23.56
N PHE A 712 -19.01 9.79 23.08
CA PHE A 712 -20.27 9.09 22.87
C PHE A 712 -20.28 7.74 23.62
N PRO A 713 -20.41 7.75 24.96
CA PRO A 713 -20.49 6.52 25.74
C PRO A 713 -21.66 5.61 25.33
N ASP A 714 -21.57 4.33 25.68
CA ASP A 714 -22.61 3.33 25.41
C ASP A 714 -24.02 3.81 25.76
N GLY A 715 -24.94 3.63 24.83
CA GLY A 715 -26.35 4.04 24.95
C GLY A 715 -26.62 5.51 24.60
N THR A 716 -25.61 6.30 24.21
CA THR A 716 -25.83 7.69 23.75
C THR A 716 -26.16 7.81 22.26
N LEU A 717 -25.88 6.79 21.47
CA LEU A 717 -26.16 6.71 20.03
C LEU A 717 -27.13 5.56 19.74
N ASP A 718 -27.97 5.73 18.73
CA ASP A 718 -28.78 4.64 18.16
C ASP A 718 -27.92 3.72 17.26
N LEU A 719 -26.87 4.28 16.64
CA LEU A 719 -26.05 3.61 15.65
C LEU A 719 -24.58 4.09 15.70
N LEU A 720 -23.64 3.13 15.71
CA LEU A 720 -22.22 3.38 15.46
C LEU A 720 -21.77 2.47 14.31
N VAL A 721 -21.25 3.05 13.23
CA VAL A 721 -20.72 2.31 12.09
C VAL A 721 -19.22 2.56 12.00
N LEU A 722 -18.41 1.51 12.07
CA LEU A 722 -16.95 1.57 11.93
C LEU A 722 -16.55 1.00 10.56
N PHE A 723 -15.94 1.82 9.71
CA PHE A 723 -15.45 1.34 8.42
C PHE A 723 -14.09 0.65 8.60
N ALA A 724 -14.12 -0.69 8.54
CA ALA A 724 -12.94 -1.54 8.47
C ALA A 724 -12.50 -1.76 7.01
N SER A 725 -11.63 -2.75 6.76
CA SER A 725 -11.15 -3.12 5.43
C SER A 725 -11.20 -4.64 5.23
N SER A 726 -11.44 -5.09 4.00
CA SER A 726 -11.25 -6.50 3.60
C SER A 726 -9.78 -6.96 3.73
N SER A 727 -8.84 -6.01 3.85
CA SER A 727 -7.43 -6.29 4.19
C SER A 727 -7.26 -7.14 5.44
N THR A 728 -8.18 -7.12 6.41
CA THR A 728 -8.09 -7.97 7.61
C THR A 728 -8.23 -9.47 7.30
N ALA A 729 -8.91 -9.79 6.20
CA ALA A 729 -9.06 -11.14 5.67
C ALA A 729 -7.97 -11.49 4.65
N THR A 730 -7.67 -10.59 3.71
CA THR A 730 -6.70 -10.83 2.63
C THR A 730 -5.24 -10.62 3.04
N GLN A 731 -5.01 -9.92 4.16
CA GLN A 731 -3.75 -9.47 4.77
C GLN A 731 -2.61 -9.27 3.75
N PRO A 732 -2.76 -8.30 2.83
CA PRO A 732 -1.82 -8.11 1.74
C PRO A 732 -0.45 -7.66 2.27
N ALA A 733 0.60 -8.00 1.51
CA ALA A 733 1.97 -7.54 1.76
C ALA A 733 2.03 -6.01 1.78
N GLY A 734 2.82 -5.44 2.69
CA GLY A 734 3.03 -4.00 2.84
C GLY A 734 1.97 -3.29 3.70
N GLN A 735 0.98 -4.00 4.24
CA GLN A 735 -0.13 -3.43 5.01
C GLN A 735 -0.11 -3.84 6.49
N ILE A 736 1.06 -4.04 7.10
CA ILE A 736 1.18 -4.57 8.47
C ILE A 736 0.41 -3.76 9.53
N ASP A 737 0.51 -2.44 9.49
CA ASP A 737 -0.19 -1.51 10.38
C ASP A 737 -1.64 -1.28 9.95
N TYR A 738 -1.92 -1.18 8.65
CA TYR A 738 -3.29 -1.03 8.17
C TYR A 738 -4.17 -2.24 8.49
N VAL A 739 -3.64 -3.47 8.37
CA VAL A 739 -4.32 -4.71 8.78
C VAL A 739 -4.49 -4.79 10.29
N ALA A 740 -3.57 -4.23 11.08
CA ALA A 740 -3.72 -4.18 12.53
C ALA A 740 -4.81 -3.18 12.95
N ALA A 741 -4.83 -1.99 12.33
CA ALA A 741 -5.73 -0.91 12.69
C ALA A 741 -7.20 -1.16 12.32
N ASN A 742 -7.45 -1.97 11.29
CA ASN A 742 -8.79 -2.38 10.85
C ASN A 742 -9.21 -3.68 11.52
#